data_AF-A0A7Y9HJ86-F1
#
_entry.id   AF-A0A7Y9HJ86-F1
#
_cell.length_a   1.000
_cell.length_b   1.000
_cell.length_c   1.000
_cell.angle_alpha   90.00
_cell.angle_beta   90.00
_cell.angle_gamma   90.00
#
_symmetry.space_group_name_H-M   'P 1'
#
loop_
_entity.id
_entity.type
_entity.pdbx_description
1 polymer ?
#
loop_
_entity_poly.entity_id
_entity_poly.type
_entity_poly.pdbx_seq_one_letter_code
_entity_poly.pdbx_strand_id
1 'polypeptide(L)'
;MSEAQQRDLPPRLRHFVSQLERMIGQDEARIVEQGSAALRELVAHDDWLPPEAAAPHPQFYRQYLLYRDPAARFSVVSFVWGPGQSTPIHDHTVWGLIGLLRGAEISHDFRRNADGTLARHGEPQRLETGTVVAVSPTLGDIHQVYNAYSDRVSVGIHVYGADIGAVDRHVYTLDGQVKPFRSGYAPQIPYRGYAEVRAELLAGREIALLDVREEDPHAQAHPLFAANFPYGRIEADAYTRLPRRDVPIVVLDDGEGLALPSALKLHQLGYTNVALLEGGVSGWRDAGGELFRDVNVPSKSFGELVEHARHTPSLSAPEVKALIDRGDNIVILDARRYDEYQTMSIPGSISVPGAELALRARELAPDPATRIIVNCAGRTRSIIGTQSLINAGVPNPVSALRNGTIGWTLAAQQLEHGQSRSYPPAREANRQVAARDARALADRAGVRRLDRAQLAALHAEHARTNYFFDVRSPGEYADGRLPHFRSAPGGQLVQETEQFAPVRGARIVLADSDGVRANLTAHWLRQMNNDVYVVDGLEPADFSVAGAWRDELPPHPQVNEISVDTLAQWLASAPGQVAVLDFTSGVNYQKRHIPGAWFALRSQLAAALAQLPDGVQRYVLTCGSSLLARYAAADLKALTKLPVFVLAGGTAAWLADGKPVESGATRLASPLIDRYRRPYEGTDNRAEAMQAYLDWEFGLVAQLARDGTHGFNVI
;
A
#
# COMPACT_ATOMS: atom_id res chain seq x y z
N MET A 1 26.85 3.97 -19.83
CA MET A 1 25.97 2.98 -20.51
C MET A 1 26.85 2.08 -21.36
N SER A 2 26.57 0.77 -21.44
CA SER A 2 27.42 -0.23 -22.12
C SER A 2 27.03 -0.46 -23.59
N GLU A 3 27.92 -1.01 -24.41
CA GLU A 3 27.67 -1.43 -25.83
C GLU A 3 26.41 -2.32 -25.99
N ALA A 4 25.95 -2.97 -24.92
CA ALA A 4 24.72 -3.77 -24.91
C ALA A 4 23.45 -2.93 -25.12
N GLN A 5 23.39 -1.69 -24.61
CA GLN A 5 22.17 -0.85 -24.73
C GLN A 5 21.99 -0.24 -26.12
N GLN A 6 23.05 -0.03 -26.90
CA GLN A 6 22.92 0.37 -28.31
C GLN A 6 22.34 -0.77 -29.17
N ARG A 7 22.44 -2.04 -28.73
CA ARG A 7 21.89 -3.19 -29.46
C ARG A 7 20.36 -3.31 -29.39
N ASP A 8 19.72 -2.68 -28.41
CA ASP A 8 18.27 -2.77 -28.20
C ASP A 8 17.47 -1.58 -28.78
N LEU A 9 18.15 -0.57 -29.34
CA LEU A 9 17.45 0.56 -29.98
C LEU A 9 16.79 0.14 -31.30
N PRO A 10 15.57 0.65 -31.61
CA PRO A 10 14.96 0.52 -32.93
C PRO A 10 15.96 0.92 -34.05
N PRO A 11 16.02 0.21 -35.18
CA PRO A 11 17.05 0.43 -36.20
C PRO A 11 17.19 1.89 -36.68
N ARG A 12 16.06 2.61 -36.85
CA ARG A 12 16.08 4.03 -37.26
C ARG A 12 16.65 4.95 -36.19
N LEU A 13 16.20 4.78 -34.94
CA LEU A 13 16.72 5.55 -33.82
C LEU A 13 18.22 5.30 -33.64
N ARG A 14 18.66 4.05 -33.79
CA ARG A 14 20.08 3.69 -33.76
C ARG A 14 20.88 4.38 -34.86
N HIS A 15 20.37 4.38 -36.10
CA HIS A 15 21.01 5.07 -37.22
C HIS A 15 21.18 6.58 -36.92
N PHE A 16 20.11 7.21 -36.44
CA PHE A 16 20.11 8.62 -36.04
C PHE A 16 21.12 8.91 -34.93
N VAL A 17 21.13 8.10 -33.87
CA VAL A 17 22.10 8.22 -32.76
C VAL A 17 23.54 8.12 -33.27
N SER A 18 23.84 7.18 -34.17
CA SER A 18 25.18 7.05 -34.76
C SER A 18 25.55 8.21 -35.70
N GLN A 19 24.58 8.90 -36.31
CA GLN A 19 24.84 10.15 -37.02
C GLN A 19 25.21 11.27 -36.05
N LEU A 20 24.43 11.46 -34.98
CA LEU A 20 24.71 12.46 -33.94
C LEU A 20 26.06 12.23 -33.27
N GLU A 21 26.39 11.00 -32.86
CA GLU A 21 27.66 10.68 -32.20
C GLU A 21 28.90 11.11 -33.00
N ARG A 22 28.81 11.13 -34.33
CA ARG A 22 29.87 11.59 -35.25
C ARG A 22 29.95 13.12 -35.37
N MET A 23 28.85 13.82 -35.08
CA MET A 23 28.73 15.27 -35.16
C MET A 23 29.06 15.97 -33.84
N ILE A 24 28.82 15.30 -32.71
CA ILE A 24 29.12 15.82 -31.37
C ILE A 24 30.62 16.11 -31.22
N GLY A 25 30.94 17.34 -30.80
CA GLY A 25 32.30 17.88 -30.70
C GLY A 25 32.67 18.88 -31.79
N GLN A 26 31.81 19.08 -32.78
CA GLN A 26 31.88 20.21 -33.73
C GLN A 26 31.28 21.49 -33.11
N ASP A 27 31.37 22.62 -33.82
CA ASP A 27 30.70 23.86 -33.41
C ASP A 27 29.16 23.73 -33.46
N GLU A 28 28.47 24.51 -32.63
CA GLU A 28 27.01 24.45 -32.47
C GLU A 28 26.25 24.64 -33.80
N ALA A 29 26.71 25.57 -34.66
CA ALA A 29 26.04 25.84 -35.92
C ALA A 29 26.04 24.62 -36.85
N ARG A 30 27.16 23.90 -36.92
CA ARG A 30 27.24 22.63 -37.66
C ARG A 30 26.40 21.52 -37.07
N ILE A 31 26.38 21.39 -35.73
CA ILE A 31 25.54 20.41 -35.04
C ILE A 31 24.06 20.69 -35.34
N VAL A 32 23.64 21.95 -35.26
CA VAL A 32 22.26 22.36 -35.52
C VAL A 32 21.87 22.08 -36.97
N GLU A 33 22.71 22.44 -37.94
CA GLU A 33 22.44 22.22 -39.36
C GLU A 33 22.31 20.72 -39.70
N GLN A 34 23.36 19.94 -39.38
CA GLN A 34 23.42 18.52 -39.75
C GLN A 34 22.49 17.67 -38.90
N GLY A 35 22.41 17.96 -37.60
CA GLY A 35 21.49 17.31 -36.68
C GLY A 35 20.03 17.56 -37.04
N SER A 36 19.67 18.76 -37.49
CA SER A 36 18.31 19.05 -37.96
C SER A 36 17.96 18.24 -39.22
N ALA A 37 18.91 18.07 -40.14
CA ALA A 37 18.71 17.24 -41.33
C ALA A 37 18.49 15.76 -40.95
N ALA A 38 19.32 15.22 -40.06
CA ALA A 38 19.19 13.84 -39.57
C ALA A 38 17.89 13.62 -38.78
N LEU A 39 17.50 14.60 -37.94
CA LEU A 39 16.25 14.49 -37.17
C LEU A 39 15.04 14.54 -38.08
N ARG A 40 15.08 15.34 -39.15
CA ARG A 40 14.01 15.43 -40.16
C ARG A 40 13.81 14.09 -40.87
N GLU A 41 14.89 13.38 -41.17
CA GLU A 41 14.83 12.03 -41.72
C GLU A 41 14.19 11.04 -40.72
N LEU A 42 14.55 11.13 -39.43
CA LEU A 42 13.99 10.26 -38.39
C LEU A 42 12.48 10.48 -38.21
N VAL A 43 12.03 11.74 -38.08
CA VAL A 43 10.61 12.05 -37.82
C VAL A 43 9.72 12.00 -39.06
N ALA A 44 10.30 11.81 -40.25
CA ALA A 44 9.53 11.52 -41.47
C ALA A 44 8.89 10.12 -41.44
N HIS A 45 9.28 9.26 -40.50
CA HIS A 45 8.79 7.89 -40.36
C HIS A 45 8.31 7.62 -38.94
N ASP A 46 7.10 7.07 -38.81
CA ASP A 46 6.46 6.74 -37.54
C ASP A 46 6.29 5.23 -37.33
N ASP A 47 7.35 4.48 -37.63
CA ASP A 47 7.40 3.01 -37.60
C ASP A 47 8.38 2.46 -36.54
N TRP A 48 8.97 3.34 -35.72
CA TRP A 48 10.10 2.99 -34.85
C TRP A 48 9.92 3.36 -33.38
N LEU A 49 9.03 4.31 -33.04
CA LEU A 49 8.85 4.75 -31.65
C LEU A 49 8.03 3.70 -30.87
N PRO A 50 8.57 3.12 -29.78
CA PRO A 50 7.83 2.14 -28.97
C PRO A 50 6.51 2.73 -28.44
N PRO A 51 5.40 1.97 -28.42
CA PRO A 51 4.11 2.47 -27.95
C PRO A 51 4.14 3.09 -26.55
N GLU A 52 4.91 2.51 -25.63
CA GLU A 52 5.10 2.98 -24.26
C GLU A 52 5.77 4.35 -24.19
N ALA A 53 6.66 4.66 -25.14
CA ALA A 53 7.33 5.95 -25.28
C ALA A 53 6.50 6.97 -26.05
N ALA A 54 5.28 6.61 -26.47
CA ALA A 54 4.31 7.49 -27.11
C ALA A 54 3.02 7.66 -26.29
N ALA A 55 2.93 7.02 -25.11
CA ALA A 55 1.74 7.03 -24.29
C ALA A 55 1.55 8.39 -23.60
N PRO A 56 0.43 9.10 -23.81
CA PRO A 56 0.17 10.36 -23.13
C PRO A 56 -0.15 10.11 -21.64
N HIS A 57 -0.06 11.16 -20.84
CA HIS A 57 -0.75 11.20 -19.55
C HIS A 57 -1.93 12.18 -19.67
N PRO A 58 -3.09 11.92 -19.04
CA PRO A 58 -4.25 12.80 -19.16
C PRO A 58 -4.02 14.21 -18.61
N GLN A 59 -3.15 14.36 -17.61
CA GLN A 59 -3.02 15.61 -16.85
C GLN A 59 -1.75 16.42 -17.12
N PHE A 60 -0.68 15.78 -17.60
CA PHE A 60 0.61 16.45 -17.83
C PHE A 60 1.32 15.84 -19.03
N TYR A 61 2.22 16.60 -19.64
CA TYR A 61 3.04 16.08 -20.72
C TYR A 61 4.08 15.09 -20.16
N ARG A 62 4.47 14.10 -20.94
CA ARG A 62 5.48 13.10 -20.55
C ARG A 62 6.75 13.24 -21.37
N GLN A 63 7.87 12.98 -20.71
CA GLN A 63 9.19 12.92 -21.33
C GLN A 63 9.74 11.52 -21.14
N TYR A 64 9.92 10.77 -22.22
CA TYR A 64 10.50 9.44 -22.19
C TYR A 64 11.93 9.51 -22.72
N LEU A 65 12.91 9.15 -21.89
CA LEU A 65 14.29 9.03 -22.36
C LEU A 65 14.38 7.87 -23.35
N LEU A 66 14.71 8.18 -24.61
CA LEU A 66 14.93 7.18 -25.66
C LEU A 66 16.40 6.77 -25.73
N TYR A 67 17.30 7.75 -25.58
CA TYR A 67 18.74 7.51 -25.59
C TYR A 67 19.48 8.57 -24.76
N ARG A 68 20.50 8.14 -24.03
CA ARG A 68 21.47 9.02 -23.39
C ARG A 68 22.87 8.60 -23.80
N ASP A 69 23.64 9.55 -24.31
CA ASP A 69 25.06 9.32 -24.60
C ASP A 69 25.81 8.89 -23.32
N PRO A 70 26.68 7.87 -23.36
CA PRO A 70 27.40 7.39 -22.17
C PRO A 70 28.23 8.46 -21.45
N ALA A 71 28.73 9.47 -22.17
CA ALA A 71 29.45 10.61 -21.61
C ALA A 71 28.54 11.82 -21.35
N ALA A 72 27.22 11.62 -21.38
CA ALA A 72 26.18 12.63 -21.19
C ALA A 72 26.29 13.84 -22.16
N ARG A 73 26.89 13.64 -23.34
CA ARG A 73 27.09 14.70 -24.34
C ARG A 73 25.80 15.13 -25.03
N PHE A 74 24.81 14.23 -25.10
CA PHE A 74 23.46 14.53 -25.60
C PHE A 74 22.44 13.49 -25.10
N SER A 75 21.17 13.83 -25.20
CA SER A 75 20.04 12.93 -24.97
C SER A 75 18.98 13.06 -26.06
N VAL A 76 18.26 11.96 -26.33
CA VAL A 76 17.11 11.90 -27.23
C VAL A 76 15.88 11.52 -26.40
N VAL A 77 14.82 12.31 -26.52
CA VAL A 77 13.63 12.26 -25.67
C VAL A 77 12.37 12.25 -26.53
N SER A 78 11.44 11.35 -26.24
CA SER A 78 10.07 11.45 -26.75
C SER A 78 9.25 12.33 -25.81
N PHE A 79 8.72 13.42 -26.36
CA PHE A 79 7.92 14.40 -25.66
C PHE A 79 6.46 14.22 -26.09
N VAL A 80 5.63 13.72 -25.17
CA VAL A 80 4.26 13.31 -25.47
C VAL A 80 3.28 14.24 -24.78
N TRP A 81 2.42 14.88 -25.58
CA TRP A 81 1.42 15.83 -25.12
C TRP A 81 0.03 15.22 -25.23
N GLY A 82 -0.67 15.12 -24.11
CA GLY A 82 -2.11 14.96 -24.11
C GLY A 82 -2.82 16.20 -24.67
N PRO A 83 -4.12 16.09 -24.98
CA PRO A 83 -4.88 17.20 -25.57
C PRO A 83 -4.87 18.45 -24.69
N GLY A 84 -4.58 19.61 -25.29
CA GLY A 84 -4.56 20.93 -24.62
C GLY A 84 -3.44 21.16 -23.60
N GLN A 85 -2.48 20.23 -23.47
CA GLN A 85 -1.36 20.37 -22.53
C GLN A 85 -0.34 21.40 -22.99
N SER A 86 0.38 21.98 -22.03
CA SER A 86 1.41 22.99 -22.28
C SER A 86 2.54 22.93 -21.27
N THR A 87 3.68 23.51 -21.63
CA THR A 87 4.77 23.78 -20.69
C THR A 87 4.52 25.08 -19.93
N PRO A 88 5.20 25.29 -18.79
CA PRO A 88 5.54 26.64 -18.35
C PRO A 88 6.46 27.33 -19.38
N ILE A 89 6.65 28.65 -19.24
CA ILE A 89 7.71 29.37 -19.96
C ILE A 89 9.05 28.86 -19.40
N HIS A 90 9.96 28.40 -20.25
CA HIS A 90 11.20 27.78 -19.79
C HIS A 90 12.35 27.95 -20.78
N ASP A 91 13.57 27.69 -20.31
CA ASP A 91 14.80 27.59 -21.11
C ASP A 91 15.35 26.14 -21.13
N HIS A 92 16.41 25.90 -21.90
CA HIS A 92 17.12 24.63 -21.97
C HIS A 92 18.56 24.74 -21.51
N THR A 93 19.17 25.92 -21.60
CA THR A 93 20.57 26.26 -21.29
C THR A 93 21.63 25.53 -22.13
N VAL A 94 21.18 24.66 -23.03
CA VAL A 94 21.97 23.91 -24.03
C VAL A 94 21.29 24.04 -25.40
N TRP A 95 22.01 23.70 -26.47
CA TRP A 95 21.36 23.58 -27.78
C TRP A 95 20.35 22.42 -27.78
N GLY A 96 19.29 22.57 -28.56
CA GLY A 96 18.23 21.58 -28.71
C GLY A 96 17.66 21.54 -30.11
N LEU A 97 17.23 20.35 -30.55
CA LEU A 97 16.53 20.11 -31.80
C LEU A 97 15.19 19.47 -31.49
N ILE A 98 14.10 20.03 -32.03
CA ILE A 98 12.73 19.57 -31.79
C ILE A 98 12.14 19.17 -33.13
N GLY A 99 11.91 17.87 -33.31
CA GLY A 99 11.32 17.30 -34.50
C GLY A 99 9.94 16.71 -34.21
N LEU A 100 8.92 17.11 -34.96
CA LEU A 100 7.55 16.66 -34.69
C LEU A 100 7.22 15.37 -35.43
N LEU A 101 6.95 14.30 -34.69
CA LEU A 101 6.66 12.96 -35.24
C LEU A 101 5.16 12.73 -35.46
N ARG A 102 4.31 13.17 -34.52
CA ARG A 102 2.85 13.01 -34.59
C ARG A 102 2.14 14.29 -34.17
N GLY A 103 1.04 14.60 -34.83
CA GLY A 103 0.19 15.73 -34.45
C GLY A 103 0.82 17.07 -34.79
N ALA A 104 0.62 18.05 -33.91
CA ALA A 104 1.05 19.43 -34.06
C ALA A 104 1.31 20.09 -32.71
N GLU A 105 2.29 20.98 -32.68
CA GLU A 105 2.66 21.79 -31.52
C GLU A 105 2.61 23.27 -31.88
N ILE A 106 2.41 24.14 -30.91
CA ILE A 106 2.58 25.57 -31.08
C ILE A 106 3.64 26.03 -30.09
N SER A 107 4.69 26.65 -30.61
CA SER A 107 5.74 27.28 -29.83
C SER A 107 5.56 28.79 -29.81
N HIS A 108 5.83 29.40 -28.67
CA HIS A 108 5.79 30.85 -28.52
C HIS A 108 7.03 31.32 -27.79
N ASP A 109 7.83 32.15 -28.47
CA ASP A 109 9.09 32.64 -27.92
C ASP A 109 8.88 33.83 -27.00
N PHE A 110 9.77 33.97 -26.02
CA PHE A 110 9.77 35.08 -25.08
C PHE A 110 11.15 35.73 -25.03
N ARG A 111 11.17 37.03 -24.77
CA ARG A 111 12.40 37.79 -24.47
C ARG A 111 12.26 38.51 -23.15
N ARG A 112 13.39 38.61 -22.46
CA ARG A 112 13.49 39.38 -21.21
C ARG A 112 13.67 40.86 -21.54
N ASN A 113 12.82 41.69 -20.98
CA ASN A 113 12.89 43.14 -21.07
C ASN A 113 13.98 43.70 -20.13
N ALA A 114 14.33 44.97 -20.32
CA ALA A 114 15.33 45.65 -19.49
C ALA A 114 14.93 45.76 -18.00
N ASP A 115 13.62 45.79 -17.71
CA ASP A 115 13.06 45.78 -16.35
C ASP A 115 13.00 44.38 -15.72
N GLY A 116 13.42 43.34 -16.46
CA GLY A 116 13.43 41.95 -16.02
C GLY A 116 12.13 41.18 -16.28
N THR A 117 11.07 41.81 -16.79
CA THR A 117 9.83 41.13 -17.20
C THR A 117 10.02 40.32 -18.47
N LEU A 118 9.12 39.37 -18.74
CA LEU A 118 9.12 38.58 -19.96
C LEU A 118 7.99 39.01 -20.89
N ALA A 119 8.34 39.35 -22.12
CA ALA A 119 7.40 39.67 -23.17
C ALA A 119 7.45 38.61 -24.27
N ARG A 120 6.27 38.34 -24.83
CA ARG A 120 6.11 37.54 -26.05
C ARG A 120 6.94 38.15 -27.18
N HIS A 121 7.62 37.30 -27.94
CA HIS A 121 8.49 37.71 -29.03
C HIS A 121 8.09 37.00 -30.32
N GLY A 122 7.59 37.76 -31.28
CA GLY A 122 7.09 37.24 -32.55
C GLY A 122 5.70 36.60 -32.43
N GLU A 123 5.22 36.08 -33.57
CA GLU A 123 3.96 35.35 -33.64
C GLU A 123 4.15 33.88 -33.21
N PRO A 124 3.15 33.23 -32.58
CA PRO A 124 3.23 31.82 -32.26
C PRO A 124 3.47 30.97 -33.51
N GLN A 125 4.46 30.10 -33.46
CA GLN A 125 4.80 29.21 -34.55
C GLN A 125 4.10 27.88 -34.37
N ARG A 126 3.26 27.48 -35.34
CA ARG A 126 2.69 26.14 -35.40
C ARG A 126 3.66 25.19 -36.10
N LEU A 127 4.09 24.16 -35.39
CA LEU A 127 4.93 23.08 -35.89
C LEU A 127 4.01 21.95 -36.34
N GLU A 128 4.17 21.51 -37.59
CA GLU A 128 3.44 20.38 -38.17
C GLU A 128 4.35 19.14 -38.26
N THR A 129 3.76 17.94 -38.36
CA THR A 129 4.52 16.69 -38.49
C THR A 129 5.61 16.78 -39.58
N GLY A 130 6.83 16.32 -39.28
CA GLY A 130 8.02 16.44 -40.12
C GLY A 130 8.80 17.75 -39.95
N THR A 131 8.24 18.74 -39.22
CA THR A 131 8.93 20.00 -38.92
C THR A 131 10.05 19.76 -37.92
N VAL A 132 11.20 20.40 -38.13
CA VAL A 132 12.32 20.41 -37.19
C VAL A 132 12.73 21.86 -36.94
N VAL A 133 12.78 22.25 -35.67
CA VAL A 133 13.28 23.55 -35.21
C VAL A 133 14.46 23.37 -34.26
N ALA A 134 15.29 24.40 -34.16
CA ALA A 134 16.42 24.43 -33.26
C ALA A 134 16.27 25.56 -32.23
N VAL A 135 16.71 25.29 -31.02
CA VAL A 135 16.73 26.25 -29.90
C VAL A 135 18.10 26.23 -29.25
N SER A 136 18.56 27.36 -28.76
CA SER A 136 19.78 27.44 -27.97
C SER A 136 19.90 28.80 -27.30
N PRO A 137 20.78 28.98 -26.30
CA PRO A 137 21.06 30.29 -25.71
C PRO A 137 21.45 31.36 -26.73
N THR A 138 22.01 30.97 -27.89
CA THR A 138 22.43 31.91 -28.94
C THR A 138 21.35 32.19 -30.00
N LEU A 139 20.45 31.24 -30.24
CA LEU A 139 19.36 31.35 -31.22
C LEU A 139 18.06 31.91 -30.62
N GLY A 140 17.84 31.67 -29.33
CA GLY A 140 16.58 31.88 -28.64
C GLY A 140 16.18 30.61 -27.89
N ASP A 141 16.04 30.71 -26.57
CA ASP A 141 15.86 29.54 -25.69
C ASP A 141 14.61 29.64 -24.81
N ILE A 142 14.14 30.85 -24.50
CA ILE A 142 13.00 31.04 -23.61
C ILE A 142 11.71 30.94 -24.41
N HIS A 143 10.94 29.88 -24.21
CA HIS A 143 9.68 29.68 -24.91
C HIS A 143 8.61 28.96 -24.08
N GLN A 144 7.39 28.92 -24.62
CA GLN A 144 6.31 28.08 -24.15
C GLN A 144 5.77 27.23 -25.30
N VAL A 145 5.62 25.93 -25.08
CA VAL A 145 5.09 24.99 -26.06
C VAL A 145 3.76 24.42 -25.59
N TYR A 146 2.83 24.24 -26.51
CA TYR A 146 1.53 23.62 -26.25
C TYR A 146 1.11 22.68 -27.37
N ASN A 147 0.38 21.63 -27.00
CA ASN A 147 -0.29 20.78 -27.97
C ASN A 147 -1.28 21.63 -28.77
N ALA A 148 -1.14 21.61 -30.09
CA ALA A 148 -1.99 22.40 -30.99
C ALA A 148 -3.42 21.86 -31.09
N TYR A 149 -3.68 20.67 -30.54
CA TYR A 149 -4.97 20.00 -30.54
C TYR A 149 -5.56 19.88 -29.14
N SER A 150 -6.88 20.05 -29.06
CA SER A 150 -7.69 19.85 -27.85
C SER A 150 -8.36 18.47 -27.80
N ASP A 151 -8.20 17.63 -28.83
CA ASP A 151 -8.88 16.35 -28.98
C ASP A 151 -7.95 15.13 -29.21
N ARG A 152 -6.63 15.35 -29.43
CA ARG A 152 -5.67 14.28 -29.74
C ARG A 152 -4.27 14.55 -29.21
N VAL A 153 -3.45 13.51 -29.25
CA VAL A 153 -2.06 13.50 -28.79
C VAL A 153 -1.13 14.06 -29.85
N SER A 154 -0.11 14.81 -29.42
CA SER A 154 1.05 15.17 -30.23
C SER A 154 2.31 14.54 -29.65
N VAL A 155 3.25 14.15 -30.51
CA VAL A 155 4.53 13.52 -30.10
C VAL A 155 5.67 14.22 -30.82
N GLY A 156 6.53 14.90 -30.04
CA GLY A 156 7.78 15.48 -30.50
C GLY A 156 8.98 14.60 -30.10
N ILE A 157 9.99 14.54 -30.96
CA ILE A 157 11.31 13.96 -30.67
C ILE A 157 12.29 15.10 -30.43
N HIS A 158 12.73 15.21 -29.19
CA HIS A 158 13.60 16.29 -28.72
C HIS A 158 15.02 15.74 -28.54
N VAL A 159 16.00 16.47 -29.03
CA VAL A 159 17.42 16.18 -28.84
C VAL A 159 18.05 17.34 -28.12
N TYR A 160 18.78 17.07 -27.05
CA TYR A 160 19.43 18.11 -26.26
C TYR A 160 20.93 17.86 -26.16
N GLY A 161 21.73 18.93 -26.19
CA GLY A 161 23.18 18.91 -26.05
C GLY A 161 23.73 18.57 -24.67
N ALA A 162 22.98 17.78 -23.90
CA ALA A 162 23.35 17.19 -22.61
C ALA A 162 22.33 16.10 -22.25
N ASP A 163 22.52 15.40 -21.12
CA ASP A 163 21.44 14.71 -20.44
C ASP A 163 20.47 15.75 -19.84
N ILE A 164 19.38 16.08 -20.54
CA ILE A 164 18.46 17.14 -20.11
C ILE A 164 17.82 16.86 -18.74
N GLY A 165 17.77 15.58 -18.34
CA GLY A 165 17.33 15.14 -17.02
C GLY A 165 18.32 15.40 -15.90
N ALA A 166 19.54 15.85 -16.21
CA ALA A 166 20.60 16.20 -15.26
C ALA A 166 21.00 17.68 -15.30
N VAL A 167 20.46 18.47 -16.23
CA VAL A 167 20.76 19.90 -16.38
C VAL A 167 19.84 20.75 -15.50
N ASP A 168 20.43 21.66 -14.73
CA ASP A 168 19.68 22.69 -14.00
C ASP A 168 19.31 23.83 -14.95
N ARG A 169 18.01 24.10 -15.04
CA ARG A 169 17.40 25.08 -15.94
C ARG A 169 16.29 25.86 -15.25
N HIS A 170 15.57 26.73 -15.95
CA HIS A 170 14.69 27.72 -15.34
C HIS A 170 13.28 27.69 -15.94
N VAL A 171 12.28 27.74 -15.08
CA VAL A 171 10.93 28.17 -15.47
C VAL A 171 10.73 29.62 -15.08
N TYR A 172 9.94 30.32 -15.89
CA TYR A 172 9.69 31.73 -15.75
C TYR A 172 8.21 32.06 -15.67
N THR A 173 7.93 33.19 -15.02
CA THR A 173 6.63 33.87 -15.06
C THR A 173 6.76 35.20 -15.80
N LEU A 174 5.63 35.76 -16.28
CA LEU A 174 5.63 36.99 -17.08
C LEU A 174 6.16 38.22 -16.32
N ASP A 175 6.00 38.25 -14.99
CA ASP A 175 6.54 39.28 -14.10
C ASP A 175 8.05 39.11 -13.83
N GLY A 176 8.69 38.10 -14.44
CA GLY A 176 10.13 37.92 -14.41
C GLY A 176 10.66 37.06 -13.27
N GLN A 177 9.79 36.42 -12.47
CA GLN A 177 10.28 35.46 -11.46
C GLN A 177 10.90 34.24 -12.15
N VAL A 178 11.96 33.73 -11.52
CA VAL A 178 12.76 32.61 -12.01
C VAL A 178 12.74 31.52 -10.95
N LYS A 179 12.39 30.30 -11.36
CA LYS A 179 12.47 29.13 -10.50
C LYS A 179 13.36 28.07 -11.15
N PRO A 180 14.42 27.59 -10.47
CA PRO A 180 15.22 26.50 -10.98
C PRO A 180 14.39 25.21 -11.05
N PHE A 181 14.59 24.43 -12.11
CA PHE A 181 14.00 23.12 -12.30
C PHE A 181 14.92 22.23 -13.10
N ARG A 182 14.74 20.92 -12.93
CA ARG A 182 15.40 19.87 -13.70
C ARG A 182 14.32 18.99 -14.31
N SER A 183 14.47 18.60 -15.58
CA SER A 183 13.51 17.67 -16.20
C SER A 183 13.56 16.32 -15.50
N GLY A 184 12.40 15.73 -15.23
CA GLY A 184 12.31 14.30 -14.94
C GLY A 184 12.02 13.53 -16.23
N TYR A 185 12.61 12.35 -16.38
CA TYR A 185 12.08 11.36 -17.32
C TYR A 185 10.97 10.58 -16.63
N ALA A 186 9.91 10.25 -17.38
CA ALA A 186 8.92 9.29 -16.92
C ALA A 186 9.66 7.97 -16.64
N PRO A 187 9.60 7.41 -15.41
CA PRO A 187 10.24 6.14 -15.15
C PRO A 187 9.55 5.10 -16.03
N GLN A 188 10.36 4.33 -16.76
CA GLN A 188 9.86 3.13 -17.43
C GLN A 188 9.57 2.11 -16.33
N ILE A 189 8.30 2.00 -15.94
CA ILE A 189 7.86 0.96 -15.00
C ILE A 189 7.72 -0.34 -15.81
N PRO A 190 8.59 -1.34 -15.59
CA PRO A 190 8.51 -2.60 -16.31
C PRO A 190 7.25 -3.38 -15.93
N TYR A 191 6.87 -4.32 -16.79
CA TYR A 191 5.89 -5.35 -16.45
C TYR A 191 6.60 -6.60 -15.94
N ARG A 192 5.92 -7.38 -15.09
CA ARG A 192 6.30 -8.76 -14.74
C ARG A 192 5.11 -9.67 -14.93
N GLY A 193 5.34 -10.79 -15.61
CA GLY A 193 4.31 -11.79 -15.83
C GLY A 193 4.09 -12.72 -14.62
N TYR A 194 2.98 -13.45 -14.64
CA TYR A 194 2.66 -14.50 -13.65
C TYR A 194 3.82 -15.48 -13.41
N ALA A 195 4.45 -15.98 -14.49
CA ALA A 195 5.52 -16.97 -14.39
C ALA A 195 6.75 -16.45 -13.64
N GLU A 196 7.10 -15.18 -13.83
CA GLU A 196 8.20 -14.53 -13.12
C GLU A 196 7.89 -14.38 -11.63
N VAL A 197 6.69 -13.86 -11.30
CA VAL A 197 6.26 -13.70 -9.90
C VAL A 197 6.20 -15.06 -9.19
N ARG A 198 5.66 -16.09 -9.85
CA ARG A 198 5.64 -17.47 -9.34
C ARG A 198 7.05 -17.99 -9.08
N ALA A 199 8.00 -17.74 -9.98
CA ALA A 199 9.39 -18.18 -9.81
C ALA A 199 10.08 -17.50 -8.62
N GLU A 200 9.82 -16.21 -8.38
CA GLU A 200 10.31 -15.49 -7.19
C GLU A 200 9.77 -16.11 -5.89
N LEU A 201 8.46 -16.39 -5.84
CA LEU A 201 7.80 -17.01 -4.69
C LEU A 201 8.37 -18.41 -4.39
N LEU A 202 8.51 -19.26 -5.40
CA LEU A 202 9.07 -20.61 -5.24
C LEU A 202 10.53 -20.60 -4.81
N ALA A 203 11.30 -19.60 -5.25
CA ALA A 203 12.70 -19.44 -4.85
C ALA A 203 12.87 -18.82 -3.46
N GLY A 204 11.79 -18.39 -2.80
CA GLY A 204 11.84 -17.71 -1.50
C GLY A 204 12.57 -16.36 -1.55
N ARG A 205 12.62 -15.70 -2.71
CA ARG A 205 13.21 -14.36 -2.86
C ARG A 205 12.24 -13.29 -2.37
N GLU A 206 12.77 -12.14 -1.92
CA GLU A 206 11.93 -11.05 -1.44
C GLU A 206 11.07 -10.46 -2.55
N ILE A 207 9.75 -10.42 -2.34
CA ILE A 207 8.81 -9.79 -3.27
C ILE A 207 7.59 -9.25 -2.52
N ALA A 208 7.18 -8.02 -2.83
CA ALA A 208 5.91 -7.45 -2.41
C ALA A 208 4.94 -7.43 -3.59
N LEU A 209 3.93 -8.30 -3.55
CA LEU A 209 2.83 -8.28 -4.51
C LEU A 209 1.70 -7.43 -3.92
N LEU A 210 1.44 -6.26 -4.49
CA LEU A 210 0.59 -5.23 -3.90
C LEU A 210 -0.67 -5.00 -4.74
N ASP A 211 -1.82 -5.29 -4.16
CA ASP A 211 -3.13 -4.96 -4.74
C ASP A 211 -3.55 -3.57 -4.30
N VAL A 212 -3.53 -2.62 -5.24
CA VAL A 212 -3.76 -1.19 -4.97
C VAL A 212 -5.21 -0.76 -5.06
N ARG A 213 -6.12 -1.71 -5.29
CA ARG A 213 -7.56 -1.50 -5.20
C ARG A 213 -7.98 -1.36 -3.73
N GLU A 214 -9.22 -0.94 -3.51
CA GLU A 214 -9.80 -0.91 -2.17
C GLU A 214 -9.96 -2.33 -1.57
N GLU A 215 -10.20 -2.45 -0.26
CA GLU A 215 -10.24 -3.76 0.42
C GLU A 215 -11.37 -4.67 -0.12
N ASP A 216 -12.54 -4.11 -0.45
CA ASP A 216 -13.66 -4.92 -0.95
C ASP A 216 -13.37 -5.58 -2.33
N PRO A 217 -12.96 -4.85 -3.39
CA PRO A 217 -12.58 -5.48 -4.66
C PRO A 217 -11.38 -6.42 -4.54
N HIS A 218 -10.41 -6.12 -3.66
CA HIS A 218 -9.34 -7.06 -3.30
C HIS A 218 -9.93 -8.38 -2.78
N ALA A 219 -10.84 -8.29 -1.80
CA ALA A 219 -11.48 -9.44 -1.18
C ALA A 219 -12.39 -10.24 -2.12
N GLN A 220 -12.75 -9.72 -3.31
CA GLN A 220 -13.48 -10.51 -4.30
C GLN A 220 -12.58 -11.48 -5.06
N ALA A 221 -11.35 -11.07 -5.38
CA ALA A 221 -10.38 -11.90 -6.10
C ALA A 221 -8.96 -11.32 -6.04
N HIS A 222 -8.00 -12.08 -5.50
CA HIS A 222 -6.59 -11.71 -5.47
C HIS A 222 -5.66 -12.95 -5.43
N PRO A 223 -4.39 -12.85 -5.87
CA PRO A 223 -3.38 -13.91 -5.67
C PRO A 223 -3.12 -14.21 -4.20
N LEU A 224 -2.74 -15.45 -3.85
CA LEU A 224 -2.56 -15.88 -2.45
C LEU A 224 -1.74 -14.92 -1.59
N PHE A 225 -0.59 -14.48 -2.10
CA PHE A 225 0.36 -13.60 -1.40
C PHE A 225 0.26 -12.13 -1.80
N ALA A 226 -0.82 -11.72 -2.50
CA ALA A 226 -1.07 -10.31 -2.74
C ALA A 226 -1.54 -9.63 -1.44
N ALA A 227 -0.82 -8.61 -1.00
CA ALA A 227 -1.24 -7.79 0.14
C ALA A 227 -2.06 -6.60 -0.36
N ASN A 228 -3.22 -6.34 0.28
CA ASN A 228 -3.97 -5.12 0.00
C ASN A 228 -3.19 -3.88 0.46
N PHE A 229 -3.01 -2.95 -0.47
CA PHE A 229 -2.23 -1.74 -0.32
C PHE A 229 -2.90 -0.59 -1.08
N PRO A 230 -4.10 -0.14 -0.66
CA PRO A 230 -4.94 0.73 -1.48
C PRO A 230 -4.24 2.04 -1.90
N TYR A 231 -4.47 2.47 -3.15
CA TYR A 231 -3.88 3.70 -3.72
C TYR A 231 -3.98 4.90 -2.77
N GLY A 232 -5.16 5.07 -2.15
CA GLY A 232 -5.45 6.21 -1.29
C GLY A 232 -4.53 6.33 -0.06
N ARG A 233 -3.85 5.24 0.31
CA ARG A 233 -3.06 5.11 1.54
C ARG A 233 -1.56 4.89 1.31
N ILE A 234 -1.10 4.84 0.07
CA ILE A 234 0.29 4.49 -0.26
C ILE A 234 1.30 5.28 0.59
N GLU A 235 1.17 6.61 0.64
CA GLU A 235 2.10 7.46 1.39
C GLU A 235 2.02 7.23 2.91
N ALA A 236 0.85 6.87 3.44
CA ALA A 236 0.67 6.64 4.87
C ALA A 236 1.28 5.30 5.32
N ASP A 237 1.32 4.30 4.43
CA ASP A 237 1.65 2.94 4.80
C ASP A 237 3.02 2.48 4.26
N ALA A 238 3.57 3.12 3.22
CA ALA A 238 4.73 2.62 2.49
C ALA A 238 5.98 2.48 3.35
N TYR A 239 6.40 3.52 4.07
CA TYR A 239 7.67 3.47 4.80
C TYR A 239 7.66 2.45 5.93
N THR A 240 6.52 2.26 6.59
CA THR A 240 6.36 1.27 7.66
C THR A 240 6.26 -0.16 7.12
N ARG A 241 5.49 -0.39 6.05
CA ARG A 241 5.22 -1.75 5.53
C ARG A 241 6.25 -2.23 4.50
N LEU A 242 6.96 -1.32 3.85
CA LEU A 242 7.99 -1.58 2.83
C LEU A 242 9.29 -0.85 3.21
N PRO A 243 9.95 -1.22 4.33
CA PRO A 243 11.06 -0.44 4.87
C PRO A 243 12.29 -0.38 3.94
N ARG A 244 12.45 -1.37 3.06
CA ARG A 244 13.56 -1.45 2.10
C ARG A 244 13.15 -0.83 0.75
N ARG A 245 13.87 0.21 0.30
CA ARG A 245 13.51 0.99 -0.91
C ARG A 245 13.84 0.29 -2.24
N ASP A 246 14.74 -0.67 -2.25
CA ASP A 246 15.09 -1.48 -3.43
C ASP A 246 14.43 -2.87 -3.44
N VAL A 247 13.48 -3.13 -2.53
CA VAL A 247 12.73 -4.39 -2.51
C VAL A 247 11.93 -4.55 -3.82
N PRO A 248 11.90 -5.76 -4.43
CA PRO A 248 11.07 -5.99 -5.60
C PRO A 248 9.57 -5.82 -5.27
N ILE A 249 8.93 -4.84 -5.91
CA ILE A 249 7.50 -4.55 -5.78
C ILE A 249 6.81 -4.84 -7.11
N VAL A 250 5.72 -5.59 -7.08
CA VAL A 250 4.82 -5.81 -8.22
C VAL A 250 3.44 -5.30 -7.83
N VAL A 251 2.99 -4.27 -8.55
CA VAL A 251 1.70 -3.60 -8.31
C VAL A 251 0.64 -4.16 -9.25
N LEU A 252 -0.56 -4.43 -8.75
CA LEU A 252 -1.67 -4.92 -9.54
C LEU A 252 -2.99 -4.19 -9.22
N ASP A 253 -3.83 -4.10 -10.24
CA ASP A 253 -5.26 -3.80 -10.16
C ASP A 253 -6.01 -4.80 -11.09
N ASP A 254 -7.27 -4.55 -11.42
CA ASP A 254 -8.04 -5.35 -12.39
C ASP A 254 -8.62 -4.47 -13.51
N GLY A 255 -7.83 -3.47 -13.96
CA GLY A 255 -8.19 -2.59 -15.07
C GLY A 255 -8.80 -1.25 -14.67
N GLU A 256 -8.89 -0.92 -13.37
CA GLU A 256 -9.33 0.39 -12.90
C GLU A 256 -8.34 1.53 -13.24
N GLY A 257 -7.10 1.19 -13.62
CA GLY A 257 -6.07 2.16 -13.95
C GLY A 257 -5.35 2.74 -12.73
N LEU A 258 -5.39 2.04 -11.60
CA LEU A 258 -4.74 2.42 -10.34
C LEU A 258 -3.29 1.94 -10.25
N ALA A 259 -2.94 0.86 -10.97
CA ALA A 259 -1.63 0.22 -10.85
C ALA A 259 -0.47 1.16 -11.27
N LEU A 260 -0.56 1.80 -12.44
CA LEU A 260 0.49 2.71 -12.92
C LEU A 260 0.64 3.95 -12.03
N PRO A 261 -0.43 4.70 -11.67
CA PRO A 261 -0.32 5.81 -10.71
C PRO A 261 0.30 5.39 -9.38
N SER A 262 -0.03 4.21 -8.88
CA SER A 262 0.54 3.65 -7.64
C SER A 262 2.02 3.36 -7.77
N ALA A 263 2.45 2.74 -8.87
CA ALA A 263 3.85 2.46 -9.14
C ALA A 263 4.68 3.75 -9.28
N LEU A 264 4.14 4.77 -9.96
CA LEU A 264 4.76 6.08 -10.06
C LEU A 264 4.86 6.77 -8.69
N LYS A 265 3.83 6.64 -7.85
CA LYS A 265 3.85 7.17 -6.48
C LYS A 265 4.94 6.50 -5.66
N LEU A 266 5.04 5.17 -5.69
CA LEU A 266 6.12 4.44 -5.03
C LEU A 266 7.49 4.90 -5.55
N HIS A 267 7.65 5.08 -6.86
CA HIS A 267 8.91 5.61 -7.40
C HIS A 267 9.25 7.02 -6.86
N GLN A 268 8.27 7.91 -6.76
CA GLN A 268 8.43 9.25 -6.15
C GLN A 268 8.79 9.18 -4.66
N LEU A 269 8.35 8.13 -3.95
CA LEU A 269 8.73 7.83 -2.56
C LEU A 269 10.12 7.19 -2.43
N GLY A 270 10.85 7.02 -3.55
CA GLY A 270 12.21 6.49 -3.58
C GLY A 270 12.30 4.98 -3.80
N TYR A 271 11.19 4.29 -4.11
CA TYR A 271 11.26 2.87 -4.44
C TYR A 271 11.85 2.66 -5.84
N THR A 272 12.93 1.89 -5.92
CA THR A 272 13.74 1.77 -7.15
C THR A 272 13.43 0.53 -7.99
N ASN A 273 12.73 -0.45 -7.42
CA ASN A 273 12.45 -1.74 -8.06
C ASN A 273 10.93 -2.02 -8.07
N VAL A 274 10.20 -1.23 -8.85
CA VAL A 274 8.74 -1.30 -8.94
C VAL A 274 8.34 -1.74 -10.35
N ALA A 275 7.44 -2.72 -10.45
CA ALA A 275 6.88 -3.23 -11.69
C ALA A 275 5.35 -3.30 -11.62
N LEU A 276 4.70 -3.38 -12.78
CA LEU A 276 3.27 -3.69 -12.90
C LEU A 276 3.08 -5.18 -13.17
N LEU A 277 2.03 -5.77 -12.60
CA LEU A 277 1.62 -7.13 -12.98
C LEU A 277 1.03 -7.10 -14.39
N GLU A 278 1.57 -7.92 -15.28
CA GLU A 278 1.05 -8.05 -16.65
C GLU A 278 -0.41 -8.52 -16.63
N GLY A 279 -1.30 -7.72 -17.23
CA GLY A 279 -2.75 -7.99 -17.29
C GLY A 279 -3.50 -7.88 -15.95
N GLY A 280 -2.85 -7.47 -14.85
CA GLY A 280 -3.49 -7.35 -13.54
C GLY A 280 -4.04 -8.68 -12.98
N VAL A 281 -5.11 -8.62 -12.20
CA VAL A 281 -5.78 -9.82 -11.63
C VAL A 281 -6.29 -10.75 -12.74
N SER A 282 -6.88 -10.19 -13.80
CA SER A 282 -7.32 -10.98 -14.95
C SER A 282 -6.15 -11.66 -15.66
N GLY A 283 -5.02 -10.99 -15.84
CA GLY A 283 -3.80 -11.59 -16.39
C GLY A 283 -3.24 -12.73 -15.53
N TRP A 284 -3.29 -12.59 -14.20
CA TRP A 284 -2.95 -13.69 -13.29
C TRP A 284 -3.83 -14.92 -13.51
N ARG A 285 -5.16 -14.72 -13.62
CA ARG A 285 -6.14 -15.79 -13.87
C ARG A 285 -5.89 -16.46 -15.22
N ASP A 286 -5.73 -15.67 -16.27
CA ASP A 286 -5.60 -16.14 -17.65
C ASP A 286 -4.29 -16.94 -17.85
N ALA A 287 -3.26 -16.61 -17.09
CA ALA A 287 -2.00 -17.35 -17.03
C ALA A 287 -2.06 -18.65 -16.19
N GLY A 288 -3.23 -19.00 -15.65
CA GLY A 288 -3.45 -20.19 -14.83
C GLY A 288 -3.09 -20.02 -13.34
N GLY A 289 -2.92 -18.79 -12.87
CA GLY A 289 -2.72 -18.49 -11.46
C GLY A 289 -4.00 -18.66 -10.64
N GLU A 290 -3.88 -19.31 -9.48
CA GLU A 290 -5.00 -19.46 -8.53
C GLU A 290 -5.36 -18.09 -7.94
N LEU A 291 -6.67 -17.80 -7.85
CA LEU A 291 -7.20 -16.60 -7.20
C LEU A 291 -8.02 -17.00 -5.98
N PHE A 292 -7.89 -16.18 -4.95
CA PHE A 292 -8.57 -16.36 -3.68
C PHE A 292 -9.50 -15.18 -3.43
N ARG A 293 -10.54 -15.43 -2.64
CA ARG A 293 -11.45 -14.40 -2.11
C ARG A 293 -11.20 -14.22 -0.62
N ASP A 294 -11.87 -13.24 -0.02
CA ASP A 294 -11.74 -12.82 1.37
C ASP A 294 -10.39 -12.12 1.66
N VAL A 295 -10.04 -11.94 2.93
CA VAL A 295 -8.81 -11.30 3.40
C VAL A 295 -8.01 -12.23 4.29
N ASN A 296 -6.71 -11.96 4.43
CA ASN A 296 -5.80 -12.77 5.25
C ASN A 296 -5.76 -14.25 4.85
N VAL A 297 -5.88 -14.50 3.55
CA VAL A 297 -6.00 -15.83 2.97
C VAL A 297 -4.81 -16.75 3.32
N PRO A 298 -3.54 -16.31 3.31
CA PRO A 298 -2.43 -17.17 3.74
C PRO A 298 -2.63 -17.75 5.14
N SER A 299 -3.03 -16.91 6.09
CA SER A 299 -3.25 -17.30 7.49
C SER A 299 -4.46 -18.22 7.65
N LYS A 300 -5.57 -17.92 6.97
CA LYS A 300 -6.80 -18.74 7.02
C LYS A 300 -6.59 -20.11 6.40
N SER A 301 -5.95 -20.15 5.22
CA SER A 301 -5.64 -21.38 4.52
C SER A 301 -4.65 -22.25 5.31
N PHE A 302 -3.67 -21.62 5.97
CA PHE A 302 -2.79 -22.32 6.87
C PHE A 302 -3.53 -22.91 8.09
N GLY A 303 -4.49 -22.19 8.66
CA GLY A 303 -5.35 -22.72 9.73
C GLY A 303 -6.09 -23.99 9.32
N GLU A 304 -6.68 -24.01 8.12
CA GLU A 304 -7.36 -25.19 7.58
C GLU A 304 -6.38 -26.34 7.29
N LEU A 305 -5.17 -26.03 6.79
CA LEU A 305 -4.12 -27.03 6.61
C LEU A 305 -3.70 -27.68 7.95
N VAL A 306 -3.64 -26.91 9.03
CA VAL A 306 -3.35 -27.43 10.38
C VAL A 306 -4.45 -28.38 10.84
N GLU A 307 -5.73 -28.01 10.72
CA GLU A 307 -6.84 -28.91 11.08
C GLU A 307 -6.79 -30.20 10.24
N HIS A 308 -6.55 -30.08 8.94
CA HIS A 308 -6.46 -31.22 8.03
C HIS A 308 -5.32 -32.18 8.41
N ALA A 309 -4.13 -31.66 8.70
CA ALA A 309 -2.94 -32.47 8.98
C ALA A 309 -2.89 -33.04 10.40
N ARG A 310 -3.45 -32.33 11.40
CA ARG A 310 -3.36 -32.69 12.82
C ARG A 310 -4.64 -33.23 13.40
N HIS A 311 -5.74 -33.19 12.65
CA HIS A 311 -7.08 -33.54 13.11
C HIS A 311 -7.42 -32.79 14.41
N THR A 312 -7.13 -31.49 14.43
CA THR A 312 -7.32 -30.62 15.61
C THR A 312 -8.71 -30.86 16.21
N PRO A 313 -8.82 -31.30 17.48
CA PRO A 313 -10.10 -31.69 18.07
C PRO A 313 -11.09 -30.53 18.06
N SER A 314 -12.35 -30.80 17.73
CA SER A 314 -13.41 -29.78 17.74
C SER A 314 -14.74 -30.33 18.23
N LEU A 315 -15.52 -29.44 18.86
CA LEU A 315 -16.90 -29.68 19.29
C LEU A 315 -17.85 -28.76 18.53
N SER A 316 -19.02 -29.26 18.16
CA SER A 316 -20.09 -28.45 17.57
C SER A 316 -20.72 -27.51 18.61
N ALA A 317 -21.39 -26.46 18.13
CA ALA A 317 -22.09 -25.52 19.01
C ALA A 317 -23.16 -26.20 19.89
N PRO A 318 -23.99 -27.15 19.41
CA PRO A 318 -24.90 -27.93 20.26
C PRO A 318 -24.20 -28.74 21.35
N GLU A 319 -23.05 -29.37 21.05
CA GLU A 319 -22.28 -30.11 22.05
C GLU A 319 -21.75 -29.19 23.15
N VAL A 320 -21.17 -28.04 22.77
CA VAL A 320 -20.67 -27.06 23.75
C VAL A 320 -21.79 -26.46 24.59
N LYS A 321 -22.94 -26.13 23.98
CA LYS A 321 -24.13 -25.68 24.72
C LYS A 321 -24.60 -26.73 25.73
N ALA A 322 -24.60 -28.01 25.37
CA ALA A 322 -24.96 -29.08 26.28
C ALA A 322 -23.97 -29.23 27.45
N LEU A 323 -22.67 -28.99 27.24
CA LEU A 323 -21.68 -28.94 28.33
C LEU A 323 -21.99 -27.79 29.31
N ILE A 324 -22.32 -26.61 28.78
CA ILE A 324 -22.70 -25.43 29.59
C ILE A 324 -23.97 -25.74 30.40
N ASP A 325 -25.01 -26.28 29.77
CA ASP A 325 -26.31 -26.51 30.40
C ASP A 325 -26.25 -27.56 31.52
N ARG A 326 -25.34 -28.54 31.42
CA ARG A 326 -25.12 -29.54 32.47
C ARG A 326 -24.22 -29.04 33.61
N GLY A 327 -23.55 -27.91 33.44
CA GLY A 327 -22.55 -27.42 34.39
C GLY A 327 -21.28 -28.27 34.40
N ASP A 328 -20.89 -28.84 33.27
CA ASP A 328 -19.67 -29.65 33.16
C ASP A 328 -18.42 -28.78 33.47
N ASN A 329 -17.35 -29.40 33.97
CA ASN A 329 -16.08 -28.71 34.29
C ASN A 329 -15.33 -28.28 33.02
N ILE A 330 -15.70 -27.11 32.49
CA ILE A 330 -15.15 -26.54 31.25
C ILE A 330 -14.70 -25.10 31.44
N VAL A 331 -13.77 -24.64 30.60
CA VAL A 331 -13.49 -23.23 30.36
C VAL A 331 -13.53 -22.93 28.87
N ILE A 332 -14.11 -21.80 28.49
CA ILE A 332 -14.19 -21.35 27.09
C ILE A 332 -13.30 -20.13 26.93
N LEU A 333 -12.34 -20.16 26.01
CA LEU A 333 -11.32 -19.12 25.80
C LEU A 333 -11.49 -18.50 24.40
N ASP A 334 -11.75 -17.20 24.33
CA ASP A 334 -11.91 -16.48 23.06
C ASP A 334 -10.56 -15.94 22.57
N ALA A 335 -10.09 -16.45 21.44
CA ALA A 335 -8.76 -16.18 20.89
C ALA A 335 -8.66 -14.88 20.06
N ARG A 336 -9.76 -14.13 19.93
CA ARG A 336 -9.83 -12.89 19.13
C ARG A 336 -9.25 -11.69 19.87
N ARG A 337 -9.25 -10.52 19.22
CA ARG A 337 -9.00 -9.26 19.90
C ARG A 337 -10.09 -8.96 20.93
N TYR A 338 -9.75 -8.17 21.93
CA TYR A 338 -10.67 -7.81 23.01
C TYR A 338 -11.90 -7.05 22.48
N ASP A 339 -11.74 -6.16 21.50
CA ASP A 339 -12.85 -5.43 20.88
C ASP A 339 -13.83 -6.35 20.13
N GLU A 340 -13.33 -7.39 19.47
CA GLU A 340 -14.18 -8.39 18.80
C GLU A 340 -14.97 -9.23 19.83
N TYR A 341 -14.33 -9.59 20.95
CA TYR A 341 -14.98 -10.29 22.06
C TYR A 341 -16.07 -9.44 22.71
N GLN A 342 -15.83 -8.14 22.91
CA GLN A 342 -16.84 -7.22 23.46
C GLN A 342 -18.04 -7.04 22.52
N THR A 343 -17.83 -7.15 21.20
CA THR A 343 -18.91 -7.04 20.21
C THR A 343 -19.91 -8.18 20.36
N MET A 344 -19.41 -9.42 20.46
CA MET A 344 -20.22 -10.61 20.74
C MET A 344 -19.34 -11.75 21.24
N SER A 345 -19.83 -12.60 22.14
CA SER A 345 -19.06 -13.68 22.75
C SER A 345 -19.90 -14.91 23.10
N ILE A 346 -19.26 -16.07 23.23
CA ILE A 346 -19.92 -17.29 23.72
C ILE A 346 -20.25 -17.13 25.22
N PRO A 347 -21.43 -17.56 25.70
CA PRO A 347 -21.77 -17.47 27.12
C PRO A 347 -20.70 -18.09 28.02
N GLY A 348 -20.28 -17.36 29.05
CA GLY A 348 -19.24 -17.85 29.98
C GLY A 348 -17.80 -17.88 29.43
N SER A 349 -17.54 -17.43 28.19
CA SER A 349 -16.18 -17.39 27.60
C SER A 349 -15.28 -16.24 28.07
N ILE A 350 -14.00 -16.48 28.30
CA ILE A 350 -13.02 -15.50 28.79
C ILE A 350 -12.19 -15.01 27.60
N SER A 351 -11.95 -13.70 27.47
CA SER A 351 -11.06 -13.17 26.43
C SER A 351 -9.62 -13.57 26.72
N VAL A 352 -8.98 -14.31 25.81
CA VAL A 352 -7.57 -14.72 25.86
C VAL A 352 -7.01 -14.71 24.44
N PRO A 353 -6.56 -13.56 23.91
CA PRO A 353 -6.05 -13.45 22.54
C PRO A 353 -5.02 -14.53 22.22
N GLY A 354 -5.00 -15.04 20.98
CA GLY A 354 -4.34 -16.31 20.64
C GLY A 354 -2.93 -16.54 21.20
N ALA A 355 -2.04 -15.54 21.17
CA ALA A 355 -0.69 -15.67 21.70
C ALA A 355 -0.61 -15.80 23.23
N GLU A 356 -1.63 -15.32 23.96
CA GLU A 356 -1.75 -15.43 25.41
C GLU A 356 -2.15 -16.84 25.85
N LEU A 357 -2.78 -17.65 25.00
CA LEU A 357 -3.40 -18.93 25.39
C LEU A 357 -2.44 -19.85 26.17
N ALA A 358 -1.25 -20.12 25.63
CA ALA A 358 -0.28 -21.02 26.28
C ALA A 358 0.30 -20.42 27.58
N LEU A 359 0.35 -19.09 27.69
CA LEU A 359 0.80 -18.38 28.88
C LEU A 359 -0.25 -18.42 30.00
N ARG A 360 -1.55 -18.36 29.65
CA ARG A 360 -2.65 -18.18 30.61
C ARG A 360 -3.42 -19.46 30.94
N ALA A 361 -3.37 -20.48 30.07
CA ALA A 361 -4.21 -21.68 30.20
C ALA A 361 -4.10 -22.36 31.57
N ARG A 362 -2.89 -22.48 32.15
CA ARG A 362 -2.65 -23.12 33.45
C ARG A 362 -3.21 -22.33 34.64
N GLU A 363 -3.45 -21.03 34.50
CA GLU A 363 -4.14 -20.22 35.52
C GLU A 363 -5.66 -20.37 35.41
N LEU A 364 -6.15 -20.48 34.18
CA LEU A 364 -7.59 -20.53 33.89
C LEU A 364 -8.18 -21.94 34.05
N ALA A 365 -7.38 -22.98 33.82
CA ALA A 365 -7.74 -24.40 33.98
C ALA A 365 -6.64 -25.16 34.75
N PRO A 366 -6.44 -24.87 36.05
CA PRO A 366 -5.38 -25.49 36.85
C PRO A 366 -5.61 -26.99 37.10
N ASP A 367 -6.87 -27.44 37.09
CA ASP A 367 -7.22 -28.87 37.17
C ASP A 367 -7.04 -29.50 35.78
N PRO A 368 -6.16 -30.51 35.62
CA PRO A 368 -5.95 -31.19 34.34
C PRO A 368 -7.20 -31.90 33.80
N ALA A 369 -8.23 -32.15 34.63
CA ALA A 369 -9.50 -32.69 34.19
C ALA A 369 -10.44 -31.63 33.58
N THR A 370 -10.21 -30.34 33.82
CA THR A 370 -11.00 -29.25 33.21
C THR A 370 -10.79 -29.24 31.70
N ARG A 371 -11.88 -29.27 30.94
CA ARG A 371 -11.81 -29.16 29.46
C ARG A 371 -11.63 -27.72 29.03
N ILE A 372 -10.65 -27.48 28.17
CA ILE A 372 -10.43 -26.17 27.55
C ILE A 372 -11.08 -26.16 26.16
N ILE A 373 -11.97 -25.20 25.92
CA ILE A 373 -12.61 -24.97 24.63
C ILE A 373 -12.14 -23.64 24.07
N VAL A 374 -11.48 -23.61 22.91
CA VAL A 374 -11.03 -22.36 22.29
C VAL A 374 -12.02 -21.94 21.22
N ASN A 375 -12.51 -20.69 21.23
CA ASN A 375 -13.35 -20.15 20.17
C ASN A 375 -12.73 -18.94 19.47
N CYS A 376 -13.28 -18.64 18.29
CA CYS A 376 -13.15 -17.35 17.65
C CYS A 376 -14.49 -17.01 16.97
N ALA A 377 -14.48 -16.17 15.93
CA ALA A 377 -15.69 -15.85 15.17
C ALA A 377 -16.04 -16.95 14.16
N GLY A 378 -15.05 -17.39 13.38
CA GLY A 378 -15.14 -18.51 12.43
C GLY A 378 -14.32 -19.70 12.89
N ARG A 379 -13.26 -20.06 12.15
CA ARG A 379 -12.48 -21.29 12.37
C ARG A 379 -11.00 -21.07 12.66
N THR A 380 -10.34 -20.16 11.93
CA THR A 380 -8.86 -20.04 11.92
C THR A 380 -8.24 -19.91 13.32
N ARG A 381 -8.64 -18.89 14.10
CA ARG A 381 -8.01 -18.60 15.40
C ARG A 381 -8.33 -19.66 16.45
N SER A 382 -9.49 -20.33 16.38
CA SER A 382 -9.80 -21.43 17.30
C SER A 382 -9.02 -22.69 16.98
N ILE A 383 -8.79 -23.01 15.70
CA ILE A 383 -7.91 -24.11 15.29
C ILE A 383 -6.47 -23.85 15.76
N ILE A 384 -5.91 -22.68 15.40
CA ILE A 384 -4.55 -22.30 15.77
C ILE A 384 -4.38 -22.25 17.29
N GLY A 385 -5.34 -21.66 18.02
CA GLY A 385 -5.29 -21.60 19.48
C GLY A 385 -5.38 -22.97 20.15
N THR A 386 -6.28 -23.84 19.66
CA THR A 386 -6.41 -25.23 20.15
C THR A 386 -5.13 -26.01 19.92
N GLN A 387 -4.60 -25.96 18.69
CA GLN A 387 -3.38 -26.67 18.35
C GLN A 387 -2.15 -26.09 19.06
N SER A 388 -2.15 -24.79 19.40
CA SER A 388 -1.12 -24.16 20.22
C SER A 388 -1.05 -24.78 21.62
N LEU A 389 -2.21 -24.96 22.25
CA LEU A 389 -2.29 -25.57 23.59
C LEU A 389 -1.87 -27.05 23.56
N ILE A 390 -2.32 -27.80 22.55
CA ILE A 390 -1.92 -29.20 22.35
C ILE A 390 -0.42 -29.31 22.12
N ASN A 391 0.13 -28.49 21.23
CA ASN A 391 1.56 -28.45 20.95
C ASN A 391 2.37 -28.09 22.20
N ALA A 392 1.87 -27.14 23.01
CA ALA A 392 2.51 -26.72 24.26
C ALA A 392 2.36 -27.74 25.40
N GLY A 393 1.71 -28.89 25.16
CA GLY A 393 1.63 -29.98 26.13
C GLY A 393 0.83 -29.64 27.37
N VAL A 394 -0.21 -28.79 27.26
CA VAL A 394 -1.13 -28.62 28.39
C VAL A 394 -1.81 -29.96 28.71
N PRO A 395 -1.95 -30.33 30.00
CA PRO A 395 -2.46 -31.65 30.37
C PRO A 395 -3.98 -31.79 30.14
N ASN A 396 -4.68 -30.66 29.96
CA ASN A 396 -6.13 -30.59 29.80
C ASN A 396 -6.59 -31.20 28.47
N PRO A 397 -7.80 -31.80 28.42
CA PRO A 397 -8.45 -32.06 27.14
C PRO A 397 -8.80 -30.73 26.47
N VAL A 398 -8.28 -30.51 25.27
CA VAL A 398 -8.48 -29.27 24.49
C VAL A 398 -9.33 -29.54 23.25
N SER A 399 -10.25 -28.64 22.92
CA SER A 399 -11.00 -28.68 21.67
C SER A 399 -11.30 -27.28 21.15
N ALA A 400 -11.39 -27.10 19.84
CA ALA A 400 -11.96 -25.89 19.25
C ALA A 400 -13.49 -25.91 19.34
N LEU A 401 -14.13 -24.76 19.54
CA LEU A 401 -15.54 -24.59 19.16
C LEU A 401 -15.60 -24.49 17.63
N ARG A 402 -16.16 -25.53 17.00
CA ARG A 402 -16.30 -25.62 15.55
C ARG A 402 -17.15 -24.44 15.04
N ASN A 403 -16.58 -23.68 14.11
CA ASN A 403 -17.20 -22.52 13.47
C ASN A 403 -17.50 -21.34 14.40
N GLY A 404 -17.02 -21.33 15.65
CA GLY A 404 -17.01 -20.16 16.51
C GLY A 404 -18.39 -19.54 16.79
N THR A 405 -18.43 -18.21 16.93
CA THR A 405 -19.69 -17.46 17.11
C THR A 405 -20.61 -17.56 15.90
N ILE A 406 -20.08 -17.73 14.68
CA ILE A 406 -20.90 -18.01 13.49
C ILE A 406 -21.68 -19.32 13.69
N GLY A 407 -21.00 -20.41 14.05
CA GLY A 407 -21.63 -21.71 14.29
C GLY A 407 -22.65 -21.66 15.42
N TRP A 408 -22.39 -20.85 16.46
CA TRP A 408 -23.32 -20.60 17.55
C TRP A 408 -24.60 -19.92 17.07
N THR A 409 -24.47 -18.85 16.27
CA THR A 409 -25.61 -18.14 15.66
C THR A 409 -26.38 -19.03 14.69
N LEU A 410 -25.71 -19.79 13.83
CA LEU A 410 -26.34 -20.73 12.89
C LEU A 410 -27.08 -21.86 13.61
N ALA A 411 -26.64 -22.24 14.81
CA ALA A 411 -27.34 -23.19 15.68
C ALA A 411 -28.51 -22.54 16.46
N ALA A 412 -28.86 -21.28 16.17
CA ALA A 412 -29.88 -20.49 16.87
C ALA A 412 -29.63 -20.39 18.39
N GLN A 413 -28.35 -20.36 18.80
CA GLN A 413 -27.95 -20.22 20.20
C GLN A 413 -27.63 -18.76 20.52
N GLN A 414 -27.93 -18.34 21.75
CA GLN A 414 -27.77 -16.94 22.16
C GLN A 414 -26.32 -16.59 22.48
N LEU A 415 -25.80 -15.52 21.87
CA LEU A 415 -24.52 -14.89 22.21
C LEU A 415 -24.69 -13.89 23.36
N GLU A 416 -23.61 -13.64 24.09
CA GLU A 416 -23.48 -12.50 25.01
C GLU A 416 -22.84 -11.29 24.30
N HIS A 417 -22.99 -10.09 24.86
CA HIS A 417 -22.47 -8.84 24.32
C HIS A 417 -21.92 -7.94 25.44
N GLY A 418 -20.92 -7.11 25.15
CA GLY A 418 -20.36 -6.15 26.10
C GLY A 418 -19.61 -6.78 27.27
N GLN A 419 -19.24 -8.05 27.16
CA GLN A 419 -18.56 -8.79 28.22
C GLN A 419 -17.14 -8.28 28.46
N SER A 420 -16.66 -8.36 29.70
CA SER A 420 -15.34 -7.85 30.11
C SER A 420 -14.45 -8.88 30.81
N ARG A 421 -14.86 -10.16 30.82
CA ARG A 421 -14.10 -11.25 31.44
C ARG A 421 -12.77 -11.44 30.70
N SER A 422 -11.66 -11.41 31.44
CA SER A 422 -10.28 -11.48 30.94
C SER A 422 -9.41 -12.37 31.84
N TYR A 423 -8.19 -12.67 31.40
CA TYR A 423 -7.25 -13.54 32.10
C TYR A 423 -6.54 -12.84 33.28
N PRO A 424 -6.16 -13.58 34.33
CA PRO A 424 -5.29 -13.06 35.39
C PRO A 424 -3.81 -13.02 34.95
N PRO A 425 -2.95 -12.31 35.71
CA PRO A 425 -1.50 -12.43 35.57
C PRO A 425 -1.04 -13.90 35.73
N ALA A 426 -0.05 -14.33 34.93
CA ALA A 426 0.52 -15.66 35.05
C ALA A 426 1.48 -15.71 36.24
N ARG A 427 1.36 -16.75 37.09
CA ARG A 427 2.33 -16.99 38.17
C ARG A 427 3.66 -17.40 37.58
N GLU A 428 4.75 -17.00 38.23
CA GLU A 428 6.11 -17.23 37.72
C GLU A 428 6.40 -18.72 37.45
N ALA A 429 5.93 -19.63 38.31
CA ALA A 429 6.08 -21.07 38.11
C ALA A 429 5.41 -21.56 36.81
N ASN A 430 4.18 -21.10 36.53
CA ASN A 430 3.44 -21.46 35.33
C ASN A 430 4.03 -20.80 34.07
N ARG A 431 4.48 -19.55 34.18
CA ARG A 431 5.21 -18.84 33.11
C ARG A 431 6.47 -19.61 32.71
N GLN A 432 7.27 -20.06 33.67
CA GLN A 432 8.51 -20.80 33.38
C GLN A 432 8.26 -22.13 32.66
N VAL A 433 7.20 -22.87 33.03
CA VAL A 433 6.78 -24.09 32.31
C VAL A 433 6.39 -23.73 30.88
N ALA A 434 5.47 -22.77 30.72
CA ALA A 434 5.00 -22.34 29.40
C ALA A 434 6.14 -21.82 28.49
N ALA A 435 7.13 -21.13 29.06
CA ALA A 435 8.27 -20.61 28.31
C ALA A 435 9.19 -21.73 27.82
N ARG A 436 9.42 -22.77 28.63
CA ARG A 436 10.17 -23.96 28.19
C ARG A 436 9.43 -24.70 27.08
N ASP A 437 8.13 -24.90 27.23
CA ASP A 437 7.31 -25.60 26.23
C ASP A 437 7.27 -24.82 24.92
N ALA A 438 7.03 -23.51 24.97
CA ALA A 438 7.01 -22.63 23.80
C ALA A 438 8.38 -22.57 23.11
N ARG A 439 9.47 -22.53 23.88
CA ARG A 439 10.84 -22.58 23.32
C ARG A 439 11.10 -23.89 22.58
N ALA A 440 10.73 -25.03 23.16
CA ALA A 440 10.87 -26.33 22.51
C ALA A 440 10.07 -26.41 21.19
N LEU A 441 8.88 -25.82 21.14
CA LEU A 441 8.10 -25.69 19.91
C LEU A 441 8.75 -24.82 18.85
N ALA A 442 9.26 -23.66 19.26
CA ALA A 442 9.98 -22.75 18.38
C ALA A 442 11.22 -23.44 17.77
N ASP A 443 11.99 -24.15 18.60
CA ASP A 443 13.17 -24.89 18.15
C ASP A 443 12.78 -26.02 17.17
N ARG A 444 11.72 -26.78 17.46
CA ARG A 444 11.19 -27.82 16.55
C ARG A 444 10.72 -27.27 15.21
N ALA A 445 10.14 -26.07 15.20
CA ALA A 445 9.73 -25.37 13.98
C ALA A 445 10.91 -24.71 13.23
N GLY A 446 12.14 -24.78 13.75
CA GLY A 446 13.31 -24.16 13.16
C GLY A 446 13.31 -22.64 13.26
N VAL A 447 12.74 -22.08 14.33
CA VAL A 447 12.84 -20.65 14.69
C VAL A 447 14.29 -20.32 15.02
N ARG A 448 14.80 -19.20 14.49
CA ARG A 448 16.17 -18.75 14.77
C ARG A 448 16.21 -17.86 16.02
N ARG A 449 17.38 -17.77 16.66
CA ARG A 449 17.60 -16.97 17.87
C ARG A 449 18.45 -15.74 17.54
N LEU A 450 18.22 -14.65 18.26
CA LEU A 450 19.09 -13.48 18.26
C LEU A 450 19.41 -13.11 19.70
N ASP A 451 20.68 -12.94 20.04
CA ASP A 451 21.06 -12.20 21.23
C ASP A 451 21.02 -10.67 20.99
N ARG A 452 21.31 -9.88 22.02
CA ARG A 452 21.29 -8.41 21.93
C ARG A 452 22.33 -7.84 20.95
N ALA A 453 23.49 -8.48 20.80
CA ALA A 453 24.54 -8.03 19.89
C ALA A 453 24.15 -8.32 18.42
N GLN A 454 23.58 -9.50 18.18
CA GLN A 454 23.05 -9.90 16.88
C GLN A 454 21.84 -9.05 16.47
N LEU A 455 20.98 -8.67 17.42
CA LEU A 455 19.89 -7.73 17.17
C LEU A 455 20.41 -6.38 16.68
N ALA A 456 21.44 -5.83 17.34
CA ALA A 456 22.06 -4.57 16.92
C ALA A 456 22.66 -4.66 15.51
N ALA A 457 23.31 -5.78 15.17
CA ALA A 457 23.83 -6.01 13.82
C ALA A 457 22.70 -6.09 12.78
N LEU A 458 21.58 -6.74 13.10
CA LEU A 458 20.44 -6.88 12.20
C LEU A 458 19.71 -5.54 11.95
N HIS A 459 19.69 -4.63 12.94
CA HIS A 459 19.18 -3.26 12.74
C HIS A 459 20.00 -2.47 11.70
N ALA A 460 21.30 -2.73 11.60
CA ALA A 460 22.19 -2.08 10.63
C ALA A 460 22.21 -2.78 9.26
N GLU A 461 21.59 -3.96 9.12
CA GLU A 461 21.54 -4.70 7.85
C GLU A 461 20.40 -4.17 6.97
N HIS A 462 20.77 -3.61 5.81
CA HIS A 462 19.81 -3.06 4.84
C HIS A 462 19.70 -3.89 3.55
N ALA A 463 20.45 -5.00 3.44
CA ALA A 463 20.45 -5.87 2.27
C ALA A 463 19.20 -6.76 2.15
N ARG A 464 18.40 -6.84 3.23
CA ARG A 464 17.19 -7.63 3.38
C ARG A 464 16.14 -6.81 4.11
N THR A 465 14.88 -7.14 3.90
CA THR A 465 13.76 -6.54 4.62
C THR A 465 13.68 -7.17 6.01
N ASN A 466 13.75 -6.35 7.06
CA ASN A 466 13.66 -6.77 8.46
C ASN A 466 12.44 -6.10 9.12
N TYR A 467 11.52 -6.90 9.64
CA TYR A 467 10.39 -6.44 10.45
C TYR A 467 10.63 -6.75 11.92
N PHE A 468 10.50 -5.74 12.80
CA PHE A 468 10.68 -5.89 14.24
C PHE A 468 9.34 -5.72 14.95
N PHE A 469 8.84 -6.78 15.57
CA PHE A 469 7.50 -6.81 16.17
C PHE A 469 7.52 -7.18 17.65
N ASP A 470 6.89 -6.33 18.45
CA ASP A 470 6.52 -6.63 19.83
C ASP A 470 5.17 -7.33 19.81
N VAL A 471 5.15 -8.60 20.24
CA VAL A 471 3.96 -9.46 20.15
C VAL A 471 3.11 -9.48 21.42
N ARG A 472 3.46 -8.64 22.40
CA ARG A 472 2.73 -8.50 23.67
C ARG A 472 1.42 -7.72 23.46
N SER A 473 0.66 -7.56 24.54
CA SER A 473 -0.57 -6.77 24.49
C SER A 473 -0.29 -5.29 24.16
N PRO A 474 -1.24 -4.57 23.54
CA PRO A 474 -1.10 -3.13 23.32
C PRO A 474 -0.89 -2.33 24.61
N GLY A 475 -1.41 -2.81 25.74
CA GLY A 475 -1.19 -2.20 27.07
C GLY A 475 0.28 -2.28 27.49
N GLU A 476 0.86 -3.48 27.50
CA GLU A 476 2.28 -3.67 27.83
C GLU A 476 3.21 -2.91 26.89
N TYR A 477 2.85 -2.84 25.60
CA TYR A 477 3.60 -2.06 24.61
C TYR A 477 3.58 -0.55 24.90
N ALA A 478 2.44 -0.03 25.39
CA ALA A 478 2.30 1.38 25.75
C ALA A 478 3.09 1.72 27.03
N ASP A 479 3.15 0.78 27.98
CA ASP A 479 3.89 0.92 29.24
C ASP A 479 5.40 0.95 29.02
N GLY A 480 5.90 0.17 28.05
CA GLY A 480 7.30 0.22 27.62
C GLY A 480 7.60 -0.81 26.53
N ARG A 481 8.32 -0.41 25.49
CA ARG A 481 8.71 -1.27 24.35
C ARG A 481 10.20 -1.22 24.06
N LEU A 482 10.68 -2.18 23.27
CA LEU A 482 12.01 -2.11 22.68
C LEU A 482 12.10 -1.00 21.62
N PRO A 483 13.24 -0.29 21.49
CA PRO A 483 13.49 0.60 20.36
C PRO A 483 13.29 -0.12 19.02
N HIS A 484 12.64 0.55 18.06
CA HIS A 484 12.37 0.04 16.70
C HIS A 484 11.36 -1.11 16.58
N PHE A 485 10.84 -1.67 17.68
CA PHE A 485 9.82 -2.71 17.61
C PHE A 485 8.42 -2.08 17.52
N ARG A 486 7.66 -2.46 16.49
CA ARG A 486 6.26 -2.06 16.29
C ARG A 486 5.34 -3.05 17.00
N SER A 487 4.23 -2.56 17.57
CA SER A 487 3.20 -3.45 18.14
C SER A 487 2.54 -4.30 17.05
N ALA A 488 2.59 -5.62 17.22
CA ALA A 488 1.83 -6.59 16.43
C ALA A 488 1.47 -7.77 17.34
N PRO A 489 0.38 -7.66 18.14
CA PRO A 489 0.00 -8.69 19.10
C PRO A 489 -0.03 -10.08 18.45
N GLY A 490 0.65 -11.05 19.05
CA GLY A 490 1.08 -12.27 18.33
C GLY A 490 -0.04 -13.04 17.63
N GLY A 491 -1.21 -13.14 18.26
CA GLY A 491 -2.38 -13.78 17.65
C GLY A 491 -2.85 -13.07 16.38
N GLN A 492 -2.80 -11.74 16.35
CA GLN A 492 -3.13 -10.94 15.17
C GLN A 492 -2.03 -10.99 14.12
N LEU A 493 -0.76 -11.02 14.53
CA LEU A 493 0.35 -11.18 13.58
C LEU A 493 0.27 -12.51 12.81
N VAL A 494 -0.15 -13.61 13.47
CA VAL A 494 -0.41 -14.89 12.80
C VAL A 494 -1.67 -14.82 11.93
N GLN A 495 -2.73 -14.13 12.39
CA GLN A 495 -3.99 -14.04 11.66
C GLN A 495 -3.96 -13.13 10.44
N GLU A 496 -3.14 -12.06 10.45
CA GLU A 496 -3.18 -10.95 9.48
C GLU A 496 -1.75 -10.66 8.96
N THR A 497 -0.95 -11.70 8.74
CA THR A 497 0.51 -11.57 8.52
C THR A 497 0.86 -10.59 7.41
N GLU A 498 0.16 -10.59 6.28
CA GLU A 498 0.41 -9.71 5.14
C GLU A 498 0.04 -8.23 5.39
N GLN A 499 -0.78 -7.95 6.41
CA GLN A 499 -1.06 -6.58 6.84
C GLN A 499 0.15 -5.98 7.57
N PHE A 500 0.88 -6.80 8.32
CA PHE A 500 2.09 -6.38 9.05
C PHE A 500 3.36 -6.47 8.20
N ALA A 501 3.51 -7.56 7.43
CA ALA A 501 4.71 -7.91 6.67
C ALA A 501 4.36 -8.32 5.23
N PRO A 502 4.03 -7.36 4.33
CA PRO A 502 3.61 -7.66 2.97
C PRO A 502 4.74 -8.16 2.05
N VAL A 503 6.01 -8.02 2.44
CA VAL A 503 7.15 -8.54 1.66
C VAL A 503 7.30 -10.03 1.97
N ARG A 504 6.89 -10.89 1.03
CA ARG A 504 7.13 -12.34 1.14
C ARG A 504 8.62 -12.61 1.04
N GLY A 505 9.13 -13.53 1.86
CA GLY A 505 10.55 -13.82 1.95
C GLY A 505 11.33 -12.88 2.87
N ALA A 506 10.72 -11.84 3.45
CA ALA A 506 11.36 -10.98 4.45
C ALA A 506 11.69 -11.71 5.76
N ARG A 507 12.52 -11.09 6.60
CA ARG A 507 12.81 -11.55 7.96
C ARG A 507 11.86 -10.89 8.96
N ILE A 508 11.35 -11.69 9.89
CA ILE A 508 10.48 -11.25 10.98
C ILE A 508 11.21 -11.50 12.30
N VAL A 509 11.36 -10.47 13.13
CA VAL A 509 12.04 -10.51 14.42
C VAL A 509 11.01 -10.22 15.50
N LEU A 510 10.84 -11.15 16.43
CA LEU A 510 9.83 -11.07 17.47
C LEU A 510 10.47 -10.86 18.85
N ALA A 511 9.83 -10.02 19.66
CA ALA A 511 10.17 -9.83 21.05
C ALA A 511 8.94 -9.96 21.95
N ASP A 512 9.18 -10.52 23.14
CA ASP A 512 8.28 -10.51 24.28
C ASP A 512 9.10 -10.33 25.57
N SER A 513 8.42 -10.34 26.71
CA SER A 513 9.04 -10.21 28.03
C SER A 513 8.80 -11.44 28.92
N ASP A 514 8.32 -12.55 28.35
CA ASP A 514 7.83 -13.71 29.10
C ASP A 514 8.38 -15.05 28.60
N GLY A 515 8.96 -15.07 27.39
CA GLY A 515 9.50 -16.26 26.75
C GLY A 515 8.44 -17.19 26.16
N VAL A 516 7.16 -16.82 26.15
CA VAL A 516 6.06 -17.64 25.63
C VAL A 516 5.54 -17.07 24.31
N ARG A 517 5.10 -15.81 24.31
CA ARG A 517 4.33 -15.21 23.21
C ARG A 517 5.12 -15.09 21.91
N ALA A 518 6.39 -14.67 21.97
CA ALA A 518 7.28 -14.57 20.82
C ALA A 518 7.62 -15.95 20.26
N ASN A 519 7.92 -16.92 21.13
CA ASN A 519 8.18 -18.30 20.71
C ASN A 519 6.96 -18.95 20.07
N LEU A 520 5.77 -18.79 20.67
CA LEU A 520 4.53 -19.31 20.14
C LEU A 520 4.12 -18.61 18.84
N THR A 521 4.33 -17.31 18.72
CA THR A 521 4.06 -16.61 17.45
C THR A 521 5.03 -17.05 16.36
N ALA A 522 6.33 -17.16 16.70
CA ALA A 522 7.37 -17.55 15.76
C ALA A 522 7.19 -18.97 15.22
N HIS A 523 6.79 -19.93 16.05
CA HIS A 523 6.60 -21.32 15.58
C HIS A 523 5.50 -21.43 14.52
N TRP A 524 4.45 -20.61 14.59
CA TRP A 524 3.42 -20.55 13.56
C TRP A 524 3.91 -19.85 12.30
N LEU A 525 4.56 -18.69 12.44
CA LEU A 525 5.09 -17.98 11.29
C LEU A 525 6.15 -18.79 10.52
N ARG A 526 6.97 -19.60 11.21
CA ARG A 526 7.90 -20.53 10.55
C ARG A 526 7.19 -21.64 9.77
N GLN A 527 6.10 -22.19 10.33
CA GLN A 527 5.25 -23.17 9.63
C GLN A 527 4.51 -22.56 8.42
N MET A 528 4.21 -21.26 8.47
CA MET A 528 3.76 -20.48 7.31
C MET A 528 4.91 -20.09 6.35
N ASN A 529 6.07 -20.72 6.49
CA ASN A 529 7.26 -20.54 5.68
C ASN A 529 7.75 -19.08 5.63
N ASN A 530 7.66 -18.38 6.77
CA ASN A 530 8.35 -17.11 6.96
C ASN A 530 9.72 -17.34 7.57
N ASP A 531 10.60 -16.37 7.39
CA ASP A 531 11.90 -16.38 8.00
C ASP A 531 11.87 -15.62 9.35
N VAL A 532 11.98 -16.34 10.47
CA VAL A 532 11.60 -15.78 11.79
C VAL A 532 12.71 -15.96 12.83
N TYR A 533 12.91 -14.91 13.60
CA TYR A 533 13.80 -14.85 14.75
C TYR A 533 13.03 -14.48 16.02
N VAL A 534 13.49 -14.98 17.16
CA VAL A 534 13.08 -14.52 18.49
C VAL A 534 14.30 -13.96 19.22
N VAL A 535 14.14 -12.78 19.82
CA VAL A 535 15.19 -12.14 20.61
C VAL A 535 15.26 -12.77 22.00
N ASP A 536 16.45 -13.26 22.36
CA ASP A 536 16.78 -13.85 23.66
C ASP A 536 17.46 -12.83 24.59
N GLY A 537 17.38 -13.10 25.89
CA GLY A 537 18.13 -12.37 26.90
C GLY A 537 17.66 -10.93 27.13
N LEU A 538 16.41 -10.59 26.79
CA LEU A 538 15.81 -9.30 27.11
C LEU A 538 15.51 -9.17 28.61
N GLU A 539 15.78 -8.00 29.16
CA GLU A 539 15.49 -7.60 30.54
C GLU A 539 14.43 -6.50 30.57
N PRO A 540 13.73 -6.28 31.71
CA PRO A 540 12.75 -5.20 31.84
C PRO A 540 13.29 -3.81 31.45
N ALA A 541 14.58 -3.54 31.69
CA ALA A 541 15.21 -2.27 31.35
C ALA A 541 15.36 -2.03 29.83
N ASP A 542 15.33 -3.08 29.00
CA ASP A 542 15.42 -2.93 27.54
C ASP A 542 14.11 -2.32 26.98
N PHE A 543 12.98 -2.52 27.65
CA PHE A 543 11.65 -1.98 27.29
C PHE A 543 11.50 -0.50 27.67
N SER A 544 12.47 0.32 27.25
CA SER A 544 12.70 1.69 27.71
C SER A 544 11.90 2.77 26.97
N VAL A 545 11.27 2.45 25.84
CA VAL A 545 10.55 3.44 25.03
C VAL A 545 9.07 3.45 25.41
N ALA A 546 8.57 4.59 25.90
CA ALA A 546 7.15 4.78 26.25
C ALA A 546 6.37 5.55 25.17
N GLY A 547 5.03 5.53 25.26
CA GLY A 547 4.13 6.35 24.44
C GLY A 547 3.80 5.76 23.06
N ALA A 548 2.97 6.45 22.28
CA ALA A 548 2.50 5.93 20.99
C ALA A 548 3.63 5.77 19.96
N TRP A 549 3.54 4.73 19.13
CA TRP A 549 4.38 4.60 17.94
C TRP A 549 4.11 5.76 16.99
N ARG A 550 5.18 6.28 16.38
CA ARG A 550 5.08 7.30 15.33
C ARG A 550 5.65 6.68 14.06
N ASP A 551 4.77 6.49 13.08
CA ASP A 551 5.20 5.99 11.77
C ASP A 551 6.15 7.00 11.12
N GLU A 552 7.17 6.46 10.47
CA GLU A 552 7.95 7.25 9.53
C GLU A 552 7.06 7.53 8.32
N LEU A 553 6.91 8.81 7.98
CA LEU A 553 6.05 9.25 6.89
C LEU A 553 6.90 9.98 5.85
N PRO A 554 6.55 9.87 4.56
CA PRO A 554 7.18 10.69 3.54
C PRO A 554 6.86 12.18 3.77
N PRO A 555 7.65 13.08 3.17
CA PRO A 555 7.42 14.52 3.29
C PRO A 555 5.98 14.91 2.96
N HIS A 556 5.34 15.66 3.86
CA HIS A 556 3.97 16.11 3.65
C HIS A 556 3.89 17.16 2.53
N PRO A 557 2.90 17.07 1.63
CA PRO A 557 2.63 18.13 0.67
C PRO A 557 2.28 19.45 1.36
N GLN A 558 2.73 20.56 0.77
CA GLN A 558 2.30 21.89 1.23
C GLN A 558 0.81 22.12 0.88
N VAL A 559 0.02 22.44 1.90
CA VAL A 559 -1.43 22.64 1.81
C VAL A 559 -1.83 23.96 2.46
N ASN A 560 -2.91 24.56 1.97
CA ASN A 560 -3.54 25.68 2.66
C ASN A 560 -4.40 25.12 3.78
N GLU A 561 -4.12 25.50 5.02
CA GLU A 561 -4.88 25.02 6.17
C GLU A 561 -5.91 26.04 6.63
N ILE A 562 -7.01 25.56 7.17
CA ILE A 562 -8.01 26.38 7.87
C ILE A 562 -8.30 25.82 9.25
N SER A 563 -8.69 26.71 10.17
CA SER A 563 -9.15 26.32 11.50
C SER A 563 -10.57 25.77 11.46
N VAL A 564 -10.95 25.09 12.55
CA VAL A 564 -12.32 24.63 12.80
C VAL A 564 -13.31 25.79 12.77
N ASP A 565 -12.97 26.93 13.37
CA ASP A 565 -13.85 28.11 13.38
C ASP A 565 -14.05 28.73 11.99
N THR A 566 -13.00 28.79 11.16
CA THR A 566 -13.11 29.25 9.78
C THR A 566 -14.04 28.34 8.97
N LEU A 567 -13.89 27.02 9.10
CA LEU A 567 -14.78 26.07 8.44
C LEU A 567 -16.24 26.24 8.92
N ALA A 568 -16.46 26.32 10.24
CA ALA A 568 -17.79 26.49 10.80
C ALA A 568 -18.45 27.80 10.31
N GLN A 569 -17.70 28.90 10.23
CA GLN A 569 -18.19 30.16 9.70
C GLN A 569 -18.58 30.04 8.22
N TRP A 570 -17.75 29.39 7.39
CA TRP A 570 -18.05 29.22 5.96
C TRP A 570 -19.28 28.34 5.72
N LEU A 571 -19.44 27.27 6.49
CA LEU A 571 -20.62 26.40 6.41
C LEU A 571 -21.91 27.15 6.80
N ALA A 572 -21.83 28.11 7.71
CA ALA A 572 -22.97 28.93 8.13
C ALA A 572 -23.30 30.08 7.16
N SER A 573 -22.30 30.79 6.62
CA SER A 573 -22.51 32.01 5.83
C SER A 573 -22.71 31.77 4.34
N ALA A 574 -22.23 30.64 3.80
CA ALA A 574 -22.28 30.33 2.39
C ALA A 574 -22.64 28.84 2.15
N PRO A 575 -23.82 28.38 2.61
CA PRO A 575 -24.24 27.00 2.44
C PRO A 575 -24.27 26.63 0.95
N GLY A 576 -23.72 25.47 0.61
CA GLY A 576 -23.61 24.98 -0.77
C GLY A 576 -22.40 25.49 -1.56
N GLN A 577 -21.69 26.54 -1.10
CA GLN A 577 -20.47 27.02 -1.76
C GLN A 577 -19.20 26.31 -1.28
N VAL A 578 -19.27 25.59 -0.15
CA VAL A 578 -18.16 24.80 0.40
C VAL A 578 -18.50 23.32 0.36
N ALA A 579 -17.67 22.53 -0.33
CA ALA A 579 -17.74 21.07 -0.28
C ALA A 579 -16.70 20.54 0.71
N VAL A 580 -17.16 19.91 1.78
CA VAL A 580 -16.29 19.20 2.73
C VAL A 580 -16.15 17.76 2.27
N LEU A 581 -14.93 17.31 1.97
CA LEU A 581 -14.62 15.94 1.55
C LEU A 581 -13.94 15.20 2.71
N ASP A 582 -14.54 14.11 3.18
CA ASP A 582 -14.01 13.27 4.27
C ASP A 582 -13.37 11.99 3.71
N PHE A 583 -12.07 11.84 3.96
CA PHE A 583 -11.22 10.71 3.55
C PHE A 583 -10.91 9.75 4.70
N THR A 584 -11.67 9.82 5.81
CA THR A 584 -11.67 8.74 6.81
C THR A 584 -12.27 7.46 6.23
N SER A 585 -12.10 6.31 6.88
CA SER A 585 -12.77 5.07 6.45
C SER A 585 -14.29 5.21 6.49
N GLY A 586 -15.03 4.55 5.60
CA GLY A 586 -16.49 4.58 5.53
C GLY A 586 -17.16 4.24 6.86
N VAL A 587 -16.61 3.29 7.63
CA VAL A 587 -17.09 2.94 8.98
C VAL A 587 -16.96 4.11 9.96
N ASN A 588 -15.84 4.83 9.94
CA ASN A 588 -15.64 6.00 10.79
C ASN A 588 -16.54 7.16 10.38
N TYR A 589 -16.73 7.38 9.07
CA TYR A 589 -17.66 8.38 8.55
C TYR A 589 -19.08 8.09 9.02
N GLN A 590 -19.58 6.86 8.81
CA GLN A 590 -20.90 6.46 9.28
C GLN A 590 -21.06 6.57 10.80
N LYS A 591 -20.00 6.29 11.57
CA LYS A 591 -20.03 6.47 13.02
C LYS A 591 -20.23 7.95 13.38
N ARG A 592 -19.44 8.85 12.79
CA ARG A 592 -19.52 10.30 12.99
C ARG A 592 -18.70 11.08 11.95
N HIS A 593 -19.24 12.18 11.45
CA HIS A 593 -18.56 13.09 10.52
C HIS A 593 -19.02 14.55 10.70
N ILE A 594 -18.30 15.49 10.06
CA ILE A 594 -18.68 16.91 10.03
C ILE A 594 -20.01 17.07 9.28
N PRO A 595 -20.99 17.84 9.77
CA PRO A 595 -22.30 17.97 9.14
C PRO A 595 -22.20 18.39 7.66
N GLY A 596 -22.87 17.64 6.80
CA GLY A 596 -22.86 17.87 5.35
C GLY A 596 -21.57 17.49 4.61
N ALA A 597 -20.58 16.87 5.27
CA ALA A 597 -19.40 16.32 4.62
C ALA A 597 -19.75 15.15 3.70
N TRP A 598 -19.03 15.05 2.58
CA TRP A 598 -19.15 13.98 1.60
C TRP A 598 -18.04 12.95 1.83
N PHE A 599 -18.40 11.69 2.05
CA PHE A 599 -17.43 10.60 2.02
C PHE A 599 -16.88 10.45 0.60
N ALA A 600 -15.55 10.41 0.47
CA ALA A 600 -14.87 10.27 -0.81
C ALA A 600 -13.68 9.30 -0.73
N LEU A 601 -13.54 8.46 -1.75
CA LEU A 601 -12.36 7.64 -1.95
C LEU A 601 -11.33 8.42 -2.76
N ARG A 602 -10.10 8.48 -2.24
CA ARG A 602 -8.98 9.14 -2.94
C ARG A 602 -8.65 8.43 -4.27
N SER A 603 -8.84 7.12 -4.36
CA SER A 603 -8.68 6.32 -5.58
C SER A 603 -9.70 6.67 -6.68
N GLN A 604 -10.82 7.30 -6.32
CA GLN A 604 -11.91 7.65 -7.24
C GLN A 604 -12.19 9.16 -7.24
N LEU A 605 -11.18 9.98 -6.94
CA LEU A 605 -11.37 11.40 -6.66
C LEU A 605 -12.05 12.15 -7.82
N ALA A 606 -11.69 11.87 -9.07
CA ALA A 606 -12.34 12.50 -10.23
C ALA A 606 -13.84 12.16 -10.33
N ALA A 607 -14.20 10.89 -10.10
CA ALA A 607 -15.59 10.46 -10.08
C ALA A 607 -16.35 11.05 -8.88
N ALA A 608 -15.69 11.15 -7.71
CA ALA A 608 -16.24 11.77 -6.51
C ALA A 608 -16.60 13.25 -6.73
N LEU A 609 -15.75 14.01 -7.43
CA LEU A 609 -16.04 15.42 -7.75
C LEU A 609 -17.25 15.58 -8.67
N ALA A 610 -17.47 14.64 -9.59
CA ALA A 610 -18.61 14.67 -10.50
C ALA A 610 -19.96 14.43 -9.79
N GLN A 611 -19.95 13.92 -8.55
CA GLN A 611 -21.15 13.72 -7.72
C GLN A 611 -21.52 14.96 -6.88
N LEU A 612 -20.64 15.97 -6.82
CA LEU A 612 -20.87 17.14 -5.99
C LEU A 612 -21.88 18.09 -6.65
N PRO A 613 -22.67 18.83 -5.85
CA PRO A 613 -23.65 19.77 -6.39
C PRO A 613 -22.98 20.94 -7.12
N ASP A 614 -23.72 21.53 -8.07
CA ASP A 614 -23.34 22.78 -8.72
C ASP A 614 -23.25 23.93 -7.69
N GLY A 615 -22.40 24.92 -7.97
CA GLY A 615 -22.24 26.10 -7.13
C GLY A 615 -21.16 26.00 -6.04
N VAL A 616 -20.46 24.88 -5.94
CA VAL A 616 -19.24 24.75 -5.12
C VAL A 616 -18.19 25.75 -5.60
N GLN A 617 -17.68 26.56 -4.68
CA GLN A 617 -16.64 27.56 -4.95
C GLN A 617 -15.31 27.22 -4.28
N ARG A 618 -15.27 26.29 -3.32
CA ARG A 618 -14.05 25.82 -2.64
C ARG A 618 -14.23 24.44 -2.00
N TYR A 619 -13.12 23.73 -1.84
CA TYR A 619 -13.06 22.43 -1.17
C TYR A 619 -12.35 22.52 0.18
N VAL A 620 -12.87 21.79 1.16
CA VAL A 620 -12.20 21.56 2.46
C VAL A 620 -12.08 20.07 2.68
N LEU A 621 -10.86 19.58 2.83
CA LEU A 621 -10.59 18.16 3.00
C LEU A 621 -10.35 17.86 4.48
N THR A 622 -10.93 16.76 4.94
CA THR A 622 -10.73 16.24 6.29
C THR A 622 -10.54 14.73 6.26
N CYS A 623 -10.01 14.22 7.36
CA CYS A 623 -10.08 12.82 7.77
C CYS A 623 -9.92 12.82 9.29
N GLY A 624 -9.79 11.64 9.94
CA GLY A 624 -9.65 11.57 11.40
C GLY A 624 -8.65 12.57 11.99
N SER A 625 -7.44 12.66 11.43
CA SER A 625 -6.33 13.51 11.92
C SER A 625 -5.78 14.53 10.91
N SER A 626 -6.44 14.71 9.76
CA SER A 626 -5.95 15.41 8.56
C SER A 626 -4.83 14.73 7.74
N LEU A 627 -4.22 13.64 8.23
CA LEU A 627 -3.07 13.01 7.55
C LEU A 627 -3.37 12.61 6.09
N LEU A 628 -4.40 11.79 5.85
CA LEU A 628 -4.76 11.37 4.48
C LEU A 628 -5.29 12.54 3.64
N ALA A 629 -6.02 13.47 4.27
CA ALA A 629 -6.55 14.65 3.61
C ALA A 629 -5.45 15.54 3.00
N ARG A 630 -4.26 15.59 3.62
CA ARG A 630 -3.10 16.33 3.06
C ARG A 630 -2.60 15.75 1.74
N TYR A 631 -2.47 14.42 1.66
CA TYR A 631 -2.07 13.77 0.42
C TYR A 631 -3.16 13.87 -0.65
N ALA A 632 -4.43 13.71 -0.25
CA ALA A 632 -5.57 13.92 -1.15
C ALA A 632 -5.65 15.36 -1.69
N ALA A 633 -5.27 16.37 -0.91
CA ALA A 633 -5.27 17.76 -1.36
C ALA A 633 -4.30 18.02 -2.50
N ALA A 634 -3.15 17.34 -2.53
CA ALA A 634 -2.20 17.45 -3.63
C ALA A 634 -2.77 16.89 -4.93
N ASP A 635 -3.42 15.72 -4.87
CA ASP A 635 -4.08 15.10 -6.01
C ASP A 635 -5.30 15.94 -6.48
N LEU A 636 -6.07 16.50 -5.53
CA LEU A 636 -7.24 17.31 -5.86
C LEU A 636 -6.88 18.60 -6.60
N LYS A 637 -5.78 19.27 -6.20
CA LYS A 637 -5.28 20.48 -6.89
C LYS A 637 -4.98 20.24 -8.37
N ALA A 638 -4.68 19.00 -8.78
CA ALA A 638 -4.47 18.66 -10.18
C ALA A 638 -5.80 18.46 -10.96
N LEU A 639 -6.93 18.32 -10.27
CA LEU A 639 -8.26 18.06 -10.85
C LEU A 639 -9.17 19.29 -10.89
N THR A 640 -8.84 20.35 -10.16
CA THR A 640 -9.71 21.54 -10.05
C THR A 640 -8.92 22.84 -10.01
N LYS A 641 -9.57 23.91 -10.51
CA LYS A 641 -9.08 25.29 -10.38
C LYS A 641 -9.61 25.99 -9.12
N LEU A 642 -10.57 25.37 -8.41
CA LEU A 642 -11.13 25.95 -7.21
C LEU A 642 -10.13 25.88 -6.04
N PRO A 643 -10.20 26.83 -5.08
CA PRO A 643 -9.41 26.77 -3.86
C PRO A 643 -9.60 25.45 -3.09
N VAL A 644 -8.48 24.85 -2.69
CA VAL A 644 -8.42 23.61 -1.90
C VAL A 644 -7.77 23.89 -0.55
N PHE A 645 -8.47 23.54 0.52
CA PHE A 645 -8.01 23.68 1.91
C PHE A 645 -8.04 22.35 2.65
N VAL A 646 -7.23 22.21 3.70
CA VAL A 646 -7.25 21.08 4.63
C VAL A 646 -7.67 21.58 6.01
N LEU A 647 -8.58 20.88 6.67
CA LEU A 647 -8.97 21.19 8.04
C LEU A 647 -7.82 20.82 9.00
N ALA A 648 -7.27 21.82 9.70
CA ALA A 648 -6.21 21.61 10.68
C ALA A 648 -6.68 20.65 11.79
N GLY A 649 -5.93 19.56 12.02
CA GLY A 649 -6.27 18.52 13.00
C GLY A 649 -7.47 17.62 12.61
N GLY A 650 -8.10 17.87 11.46
CA GLY A 650 -9.16 17.04 10.90
C GLY A 650 -10.43 16.95 11.75
N THR A 651 -11.20 15.88 11.56
CA THR A 651 -12.46 15.66 12.26
C THR A 651 -12.25 15.47 13.77
N ALA A 652 -11.06 15.02 14.22
CA ALA A 652 -10.74 14.97 15.64
C ALA A 652 -10.68 16.36 16.28
N ALA A 653 -10.10 17.37 15.61
CA ALA A 653 -10.09 18.74 16.12
C ALA A 653 -11.50 19.35 16.13
N TRP A 654 -12.30 19.11 15.08
CA TRP A 654 -13.70 19.51 15.05
C TRP A 654 -14.50 18.98 16.25
N LEU A 655 -14.30 17.71 16.61
CA LEU A 655 -14.90 17.09 17.79
C LEU A 655 -14.38 17.68 19.10
N ALA A 656 -13.07 17.94 19.19
CA ALA A 656 -12.45 18.52 20.39
C ALA A 656 -12.99 19.93 20.70
N ASP A 657 -13.34 20.70 19.66
CA ASP A 657 -13.94 22.03 19.77
C ASP A 657 -15.46 21.99 20.07
N GLY A 658 -16.03 20.80 20.31
CA GLY A 658 -17.44 20.63 20.65
C GLY A 658 -18.41 21.01 19.53
N LYS A 659 -17.96 21.04 18.27
CA LYS A 659 -18.81 21.34 17.12
C LYS A 659 -19.78 20.17 16.83
N PRO A 660 -20.97 20.43 16.26
CA PRO A 660 -21.96 19.39 15.97
C PRO A 660 -21.45 18.37 14.95
N VAL A 661 -21.96 17.14 15.00
CA VAL A 661 -21.62 16.06 14.05
C VAL A 661 -22.87 15.35 13.54
N GLU A 662 -22.73 14.72 12.38
CA GLU A 662 -23.72 13.82 11.78
C GLU A 662 -23.24 12.36 11.88
N SER A 663 -24.17 11.41 11.79
CA SER A 663 -23.92 9.96 11.78
C SER A 663 -24.75 9.31 10.67
N GLY A 664 -24.36 8.12 10.23
CA GLY A 664 -24.95 7.40 9.10
C GLY A 664 -24.29 7.73 7.76
N ALA A 665 -24.75 7.07 6.70
CA ALA A 665 -24.27 7.28 5.33
C ALA A 665 -25.00 8.46 4.67
N THR A 666 -24.81 9.69 5.18
CA THR A 666 -25.62 10.86 4.79
C THR A 666 -25.31 11.36 3.37
N ARG A 667 -24.03 11.47 2.99
CA ARG A 667 -23.59 11.93 1.67
C ARG A 667 -22.38 11.14 1.16
N LEU A 668 -22.62 10.29 0.16
CA LEU A 668 -21.58 9.44 -0.42
C LEU A 668 -21.22 9.94 -1.82
N ALA A 669 -20.06 10.55 -1.98
CA ALA A 669 -19.49 10.88 -3.30
C ALA A 669 -18.74 9.67 -3.90
N SER A 670 -18.44 8.66 -3.09
CA SER A 670 -17.86 7.38 -3.51
C SER A 670 -18.59 6.20 -2.87
N PRO A 671 -18.59 5.01 -3.50
CA PRO A 671 -19.14 3.80 -2.91
C PRO A 671 -18.31 3.39 -1.67
N LEU A 672 -18.98 2.73 -0.72
CA LEU A 672 -18.35 2.22 0.52
C LEU A 672 -17.68 0.88 0.28
N ILE A 673 -16.60 0.90 -0.51
CA ILE A 673 -15.80 -0.28 -0.87
C ILE A 673 -14.40 -0.28 -0.21
N ASP A 674 -14.10 0.72 0.62
CA ASP A 674 -12.83 0.85 1.36
C ASP A 674 -12.61 -0.24 2.41
N ARG A 675 -13.68 -0.94 2.79
CA ARG A 675 -13.65 -2.06 3.72
C ARG A 675 -14.53 -3.20 3.22
N TYR A 676 -13.98 -4.41 3.20
CA TYR A 676 -14.71 -5.63 2.95
C TYR A 676 -15.66 -5.93 4.12
N ARG A 677 -16.92 -6.25 3.81
CA ARG A 677 -17.90 -6.69 4.82
C ARG A 677 -17.62 -8.14 5.23
N ARG A 678 -16.70 -8.30 6.17
CA ARG A 678 -16.27 -9.59 6.73
C ARG A 678 -17.46 -10.34 7.36
N PRO A 679 -17.85 -11.53 6.85
CA PRO A 679 -18.98 -12.29 7.38
C PRO A 679 -18.84 -12.72 8.86
N TYR A 680 -17.62 -12.67 9.37
CA TYR A 680 -17.24 -13.05 10.73
C TYR A 680 -17.08 -11.86 11.70
N GLU A 681 -17.35 -10.62 11.27
CA GLU A 681 -17.35 -9.45 12.14
C GLU A 681 -18.76 -8.87 12.28
N GLY A 682 -19.15 -8.48 13.50
CA GLY A 682 -20.48 -7.94 13.78
C GLY A 682 -21.56 -9.02 13.97
N THR A 683 -22.82 -8.58 14.04
CA THR A 683 -23.98 -9.42 14.38
C THR A 683 -25.11 -9.34 13.35
N ASP A 684 -24.94 -8.52 12.31
CA ASP A 684 -25.95 -8.16 11.31
C ASP A 684 -25.72 -8.83 9.94
N ASN A 685 -24.76 -9.75 9.84
CA ASN A 685 -24.53 -10.53 8.63
C ASN A 685 -25.64 -11.57 8.43
N ARG A 686 -26.04 -11.78 7.17
CA ARG A 686 -27.05 -12.79 6.82
C ARG A 686 -26.50 -14.20 7.02
N ALA A 687 -27.36 -15.14 7.43
CA ALA A 687 -27.00 -16.53 7.66
C ALA A 687 -26.37 -17.19 6.41
N GLU A 688 -26.88 -16.87 5.21
CA GLU A 688 -26.34 -17.40 3.95
C GLU A 688 -24.90 -16.92 3.70
N ALA A 689 -24.59 -15.66 4.03
CA ALA A 689 -23.24 -15.12 3.89
C ALA A 689 -22.26 -15.76 4.90
N MET A 690 -22.73 -16.02 6.13
CA MET A 690 -21.96 -16.75 7.14
C MET A 690 -21.69 -18.20 6.71
N GLN A 691 -22.69 -18.89 6.16
CA GLN A 691 -22.52 -20.27 5.68
C GLN A 691 -21.58 -20.33 4.47
N ALA A 692 -21.75 -19.43 3.50
CA ALA A 692 -20.87 -19.36 2.33
C ALA A 692 -19.40 -19.07 2.70
N TYR A 693 -19.16 -18.31 3.78
CA TYR A 693 -17.83 -18.12 4.33
C TYR A 693 -17.22 -19.43 4.85
N LEU A 694 -17.98 -20.24 5.59
CA LEU A 694 -17.52 -21.54 6.07
C LEU A 694 -17.25 -22.51 4.91
N ASP A 695 -18.16 -22.57 3.93
CA ASP A 695 -18.03 -23.40 2.74
C ASP A 695 -16.77 -23.04 1.94
N TRP A 696 -16.43 -21.75 1.88
CA TRP A 696 -15.18 -21.27 1.29
C TRP A 696 -13.96 -21.73 2.09
N GLU A 697 -13.95 -21.62 3.42
CA GLU A 697 -12.82 -22.06 4.27
C GLU A 697 -12.52 -23.55 4.04
N PHE A 698 -13.54 -24.41 3.95
CA PHE A 698 -13.34 -25.86 3.68
C PHE A 698 -12.66 -26.15 2.34
N GLY A 699 -12.78 -25.25 1.36
CA GLY A 699 -12.15 -25.38 0.05
C GLY A 699 -10.67 -24.99 0.01
N LEU A 700 -10.16 -24.29 1.05
CA LEU A 700 -8.85 -23.62 0.99
C LEU A 700 -7.66 -24.56 0.82
N VAL A 701 -7.68 -25.75 1.45
CA VAL A 701 -6.57 -26.72 1.31
C VAL A 701 -6.40 -27.16 -0.14
N ALA A 702 -7.51 -27.35 -0.87
CA ALA A 702 -7.46 -27.69 -2.29
C ALA A 702 -6.98 -26.51 -3.15
N GLN A 703 -7.31 -25.26 -2.79
CA GLN A 703 -6.79 -24.08 -3.48
C GLN A 703 -5.28 -23.90 -3.25
N LEU A 704 -4.80 -24.13 -2.02
CA LEU A 704 -3.36 -24.13 -1.72
C LEU A 704 -2.59 -25.13 -2.59
N ALA A 705 -3.15 -26.33 -2.80
CA ALA A 705 -2.55 -27.34 -3.66
C ALA A 705 -2.49 -26.90 -5.14
N ARG A 706 -3.50 -26.18 -5.64
CA ARG A 706 -3.49 -25.62 -7.01
C ARG A 706 -2.51 -24.47 -7.16
N ASP A 707 -2.45 -23.57 -6.17
CA ASP A 707 -1.47 -22.48 -6.14
C ASP A 707 -0.03 -23.04 -6.08
N GLY A 708 0.27 -23.89 -5.10
CA GLY A 708 1.54 -24.60 -5.00
C GLY A 708 2.78 -23.72 -4.75
N THR A 709 2.61 -22.46 -4.30
CA THR A 709 3.73 -21.56 -3.97
C THR A 709 3.94 -21.33 -2.48
N HIS A 710 3.05 -21.84 -1.63
CA HIS A 710 2.99 -21.48 -0.22
C HIS A 710 4.19 -21.98 0.61
N GLY A 711 4.64 -23.20 0.37
CA GLY A 711 5.72 -23.84 1.14
C GLY A 711 5.39 -24.08 2.62
N PHE A 712 4.12 -23.95 3.01
CA PHE A 712 3.66 -24.21 4.37
C PHE A 712 3.96 -25.65 4.80
N ASN A 713 4.23 -25.81 6.09
CA ASN A 713 4.47 -27.11 6.73
C ASN A 713 3.77 -27.14 8.10
N VAL A 714 3.33 -28.32 8.55
CA VAL A 714 2.69 -28.50 9.86
C VAL A 714 3.50 -29.54 10.66
N ILE A 715 4.05 -29.12 11.80
CA ILE A 715 4.94 -29.94 12.66
C ILE A 715 4.21 -30.91 13.57
#